data_AF-A0A9P1FTS1-F1
#
_entry.id   AF-A0A9P1FTS1-F1
#
_cell.length_a   1.000
_cell.length_b   1.000
_cell.length_c   1.000
_cell.angle_alpha   90.00
_cell.angle_beta   90.00
_cell.angle_gamma   90.00
#
_symmetry.space_group_name_H-M   'P 1'
#
loop_
_entity.id
_entity.type
_entity.pdbx_description
1 polymer ?
#
loop_
_entity_poly.entity_id
_entity_poly.type
_entity_poly.pdbx_seq_one_letter_code
_entity_poly.pdbx_strand_id
1 'polypeptide(L)'
;MAKVASSAELNPSAAAEFFQFLQCSLRLEAAEKLQHDMLPEDQEALTMWPTFKLWASRNLKREKWVPFHTALSPHELFAVEKIHHNQDLSWTPFQRYLAMIIFRAHCQKHVFSEAQLPYLQTPDFWAAPKKYFEDDGPITQSMLRYRRETRSPLQTSAFRLIPKRLRTDNDENLAVSVARRSQLLIDIANEVWPLLLDVHLPSAQKFEAISRAIQTGHGFGQTWAKMLMVSMDIAYPEAKLLTEHCDVGIGAKPGLLRLGGSGDRTGLQQVTEALNGAQLDSARHFWRFLANVESVAQSTFDHLPLIQRHLDTERLSPATVQVQLCEWRQFLDFLEKQARLELLQVPSSITFLDDDAGTPEISDEEVPETEVSDDPTSDAIIHPAKARRRSTSESMASASAAYLTRASEVLGHAKVQHEELLLKIEICAEELREYDLRWDTAKQKFLNLARLEQQLQYDIWEAKIKVSQERTAQEPLQKHVKALGDALRTLEQQRPKMPGPAIPTCLAERSYDAQAQQLAQLQQGIQEIRAEKLCAEKVAGIKICTEQEDESWQVLKRLQNQQALTQAQRSIAGEEMQKAEAARVSAQNELLQRRLRLVNLKADISALEAMVAPQEKQPFAHETELFFPCVAQVALFPLCGPSSCYLGMAARLLRSLALLLLGCGTWTFLAPVAAPIDIPPAQWNAVDAHLLLAEIDMENPTRPEDDEPTSPANALVLLTLGFVFAVFILPLLFAGVQSKNQDIAGADAGTLIKKLVGEHWLEKVEDLRYVPQHRLESWGVPLKLIDEIYDFLAENAAWIALDEADEGAHSTWA
;
A
#
# COMPACT_ATOMS: atom_id res chain seq x y z
N MET A 1 -25.08 -38.79 3.93
CA MET A 1 -23.79 -38.73 4.66
C MET A 1 -23.46 -37.27 4.89
N ALA A 2 -23.72 -36.75 6.09
CA ALA A 2 -23.26 -35.43 6.49
C ALA A 2 -21.76 -35.54 6.79
N LYS A 3 -20.92 -35.07 5.87
CA LYS A 3 -19.49 -34.88 6.13
C LYS A 3 -19.45 -33.80 7.21
N VAL A 4 -19.13 -34.16 8.46
CA VAL A 4 -18.87 -33.20 9.53
C VAL A 4 -17.74 -32.32 9.00
N ALA A 5 -18.10 -31.10 8.55
CA ALA A 5 -17.12 -30.12 8.17
C ALA A 5 -16.28 -29.89 9.42
N SER A 6 -15.01 -30.29 9.36
CA SER A 6 -14.02 -29.98 10.39
C SER A 6 -14.10 -28.47 10.62
N SER A 7 -14.69 -28.04 11.73
CA SER A 7 -14.65 -26.63 12.14
C SER A 7 -13.18 -26.27 12.22
N ALA A 8 -12.75 -25.23 11.50
CA ALA A 8 -11.39 -24.75 11.62
C ALA A 8 -11.15 -24.41 13.10
N GLU A 9 -10.23 -25.12 13.75
CA GLU A 9 -9.83 -24.79 15.11
C GLU A 9 -9.01 -23.51 15.05
N LEU A 10 -9.49 -22.45 15.72
CA LEU A 10 -8.72 -21.22 15.86
C LEU A 10 -7.40 -21.52 16.55
N ASN A 11 -6.31 -20.96 16.05
CA ASN A 11 -5.09 -20.85 16.82
C ASN A 11 -5.34 -19.90 18.02
N PRO A 12 -5.38 -20.38 19.28
CA PRO A 12 -5.84 -19.56 20.40
C PRO A 12 -4.92 -18.36 20.68
N SER A 13 -3.62 -18.54 20.49
CA SER A 13 -2.63 -17.47 20.68
C SER A 13 -2.79 -16.39 19.61
N ALA A 14 -2.87 -16.78 18.34
CA ALA A 14 -3.09 -15.84 17.24
C ALA A 14 -4.45 -15.13 17.34
N ALA A 15 -5.50 -15.83 17.76
CA ALA A 15 -6.81 -15.23 17.99
C ALA A 15 -6.77 -14.22 19.14
N ALA A 16 -6.05 -14.52 20.24
CA ALA A 16 -5.90 -13.58 21.34
C ALA A 16 -5.16 -12.31 20.93
N GLU A 17 -4.05 -12.46 20.19
CA GLU A 17 -3.28 -11.35 19.60
C GLU A 17 -4.14 -10.52 18.64
N PHE A 18 -4.97 -11.16 17.82
CA PHE A 18 -5.89 -10.46 16.92
C PHE A 18 -6.92 -9.63 17.68
N PHE A 19 -7.52 -10.13 18.76
CA PHE A 19 -8.44 -9.34 19.58
C PHE A 19 -7.76 -8.16 20.29
N GLN A 20 -6.50 -8.30 20.70
CA GLN A 20 -5.71 -7.19 21.27
C GLN A 20 -5.41 -6.12 20.21
N PHE A 21 -5.10 -6.54 18.98
CA PHE A 21 -4.98 -5.65 17.84
C PHE A 21 -6.29 -4.90 17.55
N LEU A 22 -7.44 -5.59 17.54
CA LEU A 22 -8.74 -4.96 17.33
C LEU A 22 -9.06 -3.91 18.41
N GLN A 23 -8.74 -4.17 19.68
CA GLN A 23 -8.87 -3.20 20.76
C GLN A 23 -8.00 -1.95 20.53
N CYS A 24 -6.76 -2.12 20.04
CA CYS A 24 -5.91 -0.98 19.66
C CYS A 24 -6.51 -0.18 18.49
N SER A 25 -7.06 -0.86 17.48
CA SER A 25 -7.75 -0.23 16.35
C SER A 25 -8.95 0.61 16.80
N LEU A 26 -9.80 0.06 17.68
CA LEU A 26 -10.94 0.76 18.28
C LEU A 26 -10.52 1.95 19.14
N ARG A 27 -9.46 1.83 19.93
CA ARG A 27 -8.94 2.95 20.72
C ARG A 27 -8.50 4.11 19.83
N LEU A 28 -7.80 3.81 18.74
CA LEU A 28 -7.37 4.83 17.78
C LEU A 28 -8.57 5.47 17.09
N GLU A 29 -9.57 4.68 16.71
CA GLU A 29 -10.81 5.20 16.15
C GLU A 29 -11.55 6.13 17.12
N ALA A 30 -11.70 5.73 18.39
CA ALA A 30 -12.32 6.58 19.41
C ALA A 30 -11.55 7.90 19.59
N ALA A 31 -10.21 7.85 19.62
CA ALA A 31 -9.38 9.05 19.75
C ALA A 31 -9.50 9.98 18.53
N GLU A 32 -9.43 9.44 17.31
CA GLU A 32 -9.34 10.23 16.07
C GLU A 32 -10.71 10.65 15.52
N LYS A 33 -11.76 9.87 15.75
CA LYS A 33 -13.10 10.11 15.19
C LYS A 33 -14.09 10.64 16.20
N LEU A 34 -13.96 10.22 17.46
CA LEU A 34 -14.89 10.60 18.53
C LEU A 34 -14.28 11.62 19.50
N GLN A 35 -12.99 11.97 19.32
CA GLN A 35 -12.23 12.84 20.23
C GLN A 35 -12.24 12.32 21.67
N HIS A 36 -12.27 10.99 21.84
CA HIS A 36 -12.38 10.32 23.13
C HIS A 36 -11.32 9.21 23.24
N ASP A 37 -10.22 9.44 23.97
CA ASP A 37 -9.20 8.40 24.21
C ASP A 37 -9.71 7.39 25.26
N MET A 38 -10.16 6.23 24.80
CA MET A 38 -10.67 5.15 25.64
C MET A 38 -9.60 4.08 25.82
N LEU A 39 -9.33 3.67 27.07
CA LEU A 39 -8.35 2.63 27.36
C LEU A 39 -9.00 1.24 27.30
N PRO A 40 -8.43 0.26 26.58
CA PRO A 40 -8.89 -1.12 26.66
C PRO A 40 -8.57 -1.71 28.04
N GLU A 41 -9.40 -2.65 28.49
CA GLU A 41 -9.19 -3.38 29.75
C GLU A 41 -8.10 -4.45 29.65
N ASP A 42 -7.83 -4.95 28.45
CA ASP A 42 -6.83 -5.99 28.20
C ASP A 42 -5.40 -5.43 28.35
N GLN A 43 -4.67 -5.94 29.35
CA GLN A 43 -3.31 -5.49 29.65
C GLN A 43 -2.34 -5.72 28.49
N GLU A 44 -2.53 -6.78 27.69
CA GLU A 44 -1.68 -7.03 26.52
C GLU A 44 -1.98 -6.07 25.38
N ALA A 45 -3.24 -5.64 25.22
CA ALA A 45 -3.57 -4.57 24.28
C ALA A 45 -2.94 -3.23 24.72
N LEU A 46 -2.91 -2.94 26.03
CA LEU A 46 -2.19 -1.78 26.57
C LEU A 46 -0.67 -1.86 26.32
N THR A 47 -0.08 -3.05 26.44
CA THR A 47 1.33 -3.28 26.10
C THR A 47 1.59 -3.12 24.59
N MET A 48 0.67 -3.58 23.73
CA MET A 48 0.76 -3.44 22.27
C MET A 48 0.59 -2.00 21.79
N TRP A 49 -0.17 -1.18 22.52
CA TRP A 49 -0.61 0.16 22.10
C TRP A 49 0.51 1.11 21.66
N PRO A 50 1.65 1.29 22.38
CA PRO A 50 2.70 2.21 21.95
C PRO A 50 3.24 1.87 20.55
N THR A 51 3.45 0.59 20.28
CA THR A 51 3.94 0.09 18.99
C THR A 51 2.87 0.20 17.91
N PHE A 52 1.62 -0.14 18.23
CA PHE A 52 0.48 0.05 17.33
C PHE A 52 0.31 1.53 16.94
N LYS A 53 0.35 2.45 17.91
CA LYS A 53 0.21 3.89 17.68
C LYS A 53 1.34 4.43 16.80
N LEU A 54 2.57 3.96 17.01
CA LEU A 54 3.70 4.31 16.15
C LEU A 54 3.46 3.89 14.70
N TRP A 55 3.01 2.66 14.48
CA TRP A 55 2.63 2.16 13.15
C TRP A 55 1.49 2.97 12.54
N ALA A 56 0.37 3.08 13.25
CA ALA A 56 -0.85 3.68 12.74
C ALA A 56 -0.71 5.19 12.48
N SER A 57 0.05 5.93 13.28
CA SER A 57 0.28 7.37 13.09
C SER A 57 0.91 7.73 11.73
N ARG A 58 1.74 6.84 11.18
CA ARG A 58 2.31 7.00 9.83
C ARG A 58 1.27 6.81 8.73
N ASN A 59 0.32 5.92 8.97
CA ASN A 59 -0.75 5.58 8.04
C ASN A 59 -1.91 6.58 8.11
N LEU A 60 -2.21 7.14 9.28
CA LEU A 60 -3.21 8.19 9.49
C LEU A 60 -2.93 9.42 8.62
N LYS A 61 -1.69 9.93 8.65
CA LYS A 61 -1.28 11.11 7.84
C LYS A 61 -1.41 10.90 6.34
N ARG A 62 -1.43 9.64 5.89
CA ARG A 62 -1.48 9.25 4.48
C ARG A 62 -2.84 8.74 4.05
N GLU A 63 -3.85 8.81 4.91
CA GLU A 63 -5.19 8.22 4.71
C GLU A 63 -5.13 6.72 4.36
N LYS A 64 -4.09 6.01 4.84
CA LYS A 64 -3.88 4.58 4.58
C LYS A 64 -4.46 3.69 5.66
N TRP A 65 -4.69 4.23 6.86
CA TRP A 65 -5.27 3.49 7.96
C TRP A 65 -6.78 3.34 7.75
N VAL A 66 -7.28 2.11 7.89
CA VAL A 66 -8.71 1.81 7.86
C VAL A 66 -9.21 1.58 9.29
N PRO A 67 -10.20 2.37 9.76
CA PRO A 67 -10.81 2.16 11.07
C PRO A 67 -11.44 0.78 11.22
N PHE A 68 -11.78 0.42 12.46
CA PHE A 68 -12.56 -0.79 12.73
C PHE A 68 -13.91 -0.71 12.01
N HIS A 69 -14.65 0.39 12.23
CA HIS A 69 -15.86 0.69 11.49
C HIS A 69 -15.49 1.37 10.17
N THR A 70 -15.54 0.62 9.06
CA THR A 70 -15.16 1.15 7.73
C THR A 70 -15.98 2.39 7.34
N ALA A 71 -17.23 2.49 7.81
CA ALA A 71 -18.09 3.65 7.63
C ALA A 71 -17.54 4.95 8.26
N LEU A 72 -16.67 4.85 9.28
CA LEU A 72 -15.98 5.98 9.90
C LEU A 72 -14.64 6.33 9.23
N SER A 73 -14.26 5.62 8.17
CA SER A 73 -13.07 5.99 7.40
C SER A 73 -13.24 7.38 6.80
N PRO A 74 -12.13 8.13 6.58
CA PRO A 74 -12.22 9.49 6.07
C PRO A 74 -13.08 9.62 4.80
N HIS A 75 -13.01 8.65 3.88
CA HIS A 75 -13.72 8.69 2.61
C HIS A 75 -15.18 8.27 2.74
N GLU A 76 -15.48 7.19 3.48
CA GLU A 76 -16.88 6.75 3.65
C GLU A 76 -17.68 7.75 4.47
N LEU A 77 -17.11 8.27 5.56
CA LEU A 77 -17.79 9.26 6.39
C LEU A 77 -18.11 10.53 5.58
N PHE A 78 -17.17 10.99 4.74
CA PHE A 78 -17.42 12.11 3.83
C PHE A 78 -18.53 11.79 2.83
N ALA A 79 -18.52 10.61 2.22
CA ALA A 79 -19.57 10.21 1.28
C ALA A 79 -20.94 10.12 1.96
N VAL A 80 -21.02 9.60 3.18
CA VAL A 80 -22.28 9.54 3.93
C VAL A 80 -22.74 10.93 4.34
N GLU A 81 -21.86 11.75 4.92
CA GLU A 81 -22.21 13.06 5.48
C GLU A 81 -22.47 14.12 4.38
N LYS A 82 -21.55 14.26 3.42
CA LYS A 82 -21.56 15.35 2.44
C LYS A 82 -22.29 15.02 1.15
N ILE A 83 -22.55 13.74 0.86
CA ILE A 83 -23.24 13.29 -0.35
C ILE A 83 -24.57 12.62 0.00
N HIS A 84 -24.57 11.54 0.78
CA HIS A 84 -25.78 10.74 1.00
C HIS A 84 -26.81 11.43 1.91
N HIS A 85 -26.42 11.95 3.07
CA HIS A 85 -27.32 12.59 4.04
C HIS A 85 -27.37 14.11 3.97
N ASN A 86 -26.64 14.72 3.03
CA ASN A 86 -26.65 16.16 2.90
C ASN A 86 -28.05 16.65 2.50
N GLN A 87 -28.73 17.30 3.43
CA GLN A 87 -30.11 17.78 3.28
C GLN A 87 -30.20 19.05 2.42
N ASP A 88 -29.09 19.79 2.30
CA ASP A 88 -29.00 20.99 1.47
C ASP A 88 -29.01 20.64 -0.03
N LEU A 89 -28.78 19.37 -0.37
CA LEU A 89 -28.84 18.87 -1.73
C LEU A 89 -30.23 18.32 -2.02
N SER A 90 -30.94 18.89 -2.98
CA SER A 90 -32.26 18.43 -3.45
C SER A 90 -32.16 17.20 -4.37
N TRP A 91 -31.23 16.29 -4.10
CA TRP A 91 -30.94 15.13 -4.94
C TRP A 91 -31.86 13.94 -4.65
N THR A 92 -32.30 13.27 -5.71
CA THR A 92 -33.00 11.98 -5.64
C THR A 92 -32.08 10.86 -5.12
N PRO A 93 -32.61 9.71 -4.67
CA PRO A 93 -31.79 8.58 -4.24
C PRO A 93 -30.77 8.14 -5.29
N PHE A 94 -31.16 8.08 -6.56
CA PHE A 94 -30.26 7.74 -7.66
C PHE A 94 -29.15 8.80 -7.84
N GLN A 95 -29.48 10.09 -7.74
CA GLN A 95 -28.48 11.16 -7.85
C GLN A 95 -27.45 11.10 -6.71
N ARG A 96 -27.89 10.81 -5.48
CA ARG A 96 -27.00 10.60 -4.32
C ARG A 96 -26.07 9.40 -4.55
N TYR A 97 -26.63 8.27 -4.99
CA TYR A 97 -25.85 7.09 -5.38
C TYR A 97 -24.82 7.42 -6.47
N LEU A 98 -25.25 8.05 -7.57
CA LEU A 98 -24.37 8.40 -8.68
C LEU A 98 -23.26 9.36 -8.25
N ALA A 99 -23.58 10.35 -7.41
CA ALA A 99 -22.58 11.26 -6.84
C ALA A 99 -21.55 10.54 -5.96
N MET A 100 -21.97 9.54 -5.16
CA MET A 100 -21.02 8.71 -4.41
C MET A 100 -20.09 7.92 -5.34
N ILE A 101 -20.62 7.36 -6.44
CA ILE A 101 -19.82 6.65 -7.45
C ILE A 101 -18.85 7.59 -8.18
N ILE A 102 -19.26 8.82 -8.48
CA ILE A 102 -18.38 9.86 -9.05
C ILE A 102 -17.27 10.21 -8.06
N PHE A 103 -17.58 10.44 -6.78
CA PHE A 103 -16.58 10.66 -5.75
C PHE A 103 -15.57 9.51 -5.68
N ARG A 104 -16.04 8.26 -5.80
CA ARG A 104 -15.19 7.07 -5.81
C ARG A 104 -14.25 6.97 -7.00
N ALA A 105 -14.43 7.76 -8.05
CA ALA A 105 -13.46 7.84 -9.13
C ALA A 105 -12.10 8.34 -8.65
N HIS A 106 -12.01 9.06 -7.51
CA HIS A 106 -10.77 9.69 -7.07
C HIS A 106 -10.59 9.79 -5.53
N CYS A 107 -11.68 9.73 -4.76
CA CYS A 107 -11.74 9.80 -3.29
C CYS A 107 -11.10 11.05 -2.64
N GLN A 108 -10.92 12.14 -3.38
CA GLN A 108 -10.40 13.41 -2.84
C GLN A 108 -11.51 14.37 -2.45
N LYS A 109 -11.67 14.62 -1.14
CA LYS A 109 -12.77 15.43 -0.57
C LYS A 109 -12.81 16.85 -1.12
N HIS A 110 -11.67 17.50 -1.19
CA HIS A 110 -11.54 18.89 -1.66
C HIS A 110 -11.84 19.00 -3.14
N VAL A 111 -11.31 18.09 -3.96
CA VAL A 111 -11.61 18.01 -5.40
C VAL A 111 -13.10 17.83 -5.64
N PHE A 112 -13.76 16.94 -4.89
CA PHE A 112 -15.20 16.77 -5.01
C PHE A 112 -15.96 18.03 -4.60
N SER A 113 -15.63 18.62 -3.45
CA SER A 113 -16.34 19.77 -2.90
C SER A 113 -16.16 21.05 -3.72
N GLU A 114 -14.96 21.30 -4.24
CA GLU A 114 -14.61 22.56 -4.90
C GLU A 114 -14.72 22.47 -6.42
N ALA A 115 -14.30 21.35 -7.01
CA ALA A 115 -14.23 21.23 -8.46
C ALA A 115 -15.47 20.56 -9.09
N GLN A 116 -16.15 19.66 -8.37
CA GLN A 116 -17.25 18.86 -8.93
C GLN A 116 -18.63 19.27 -8.41
N LEU A 117 -18.80 19.36 -7.08
CA LEU A 117 -20.07 19.61 -6.40
C LEU A 117 -20.84 20.83 -6.93
N PRO A 118 -20.20 21.98 -7.24
CA PRO A 118 -20.91 23.13 -7.82
C PRO A 118 -21.66 22.79 -9.12
N TYR A 119 -21.10 21.90 -9.95
CA TYR A 119 -21.76 21.45 -11.17
C TYR A 119 -22.84 20.41 -10.90
N LEU A 120 -22.60 19.47 -9.98
CA LEU A 120 -23.58 18.44 -9.58
C LEU A 120 -24.84 19.05 -8.91
N GLN A 121 -24.77 20.27 -8.39
CA GLN A 121 -25.94 20.99 -7.86
C GLN A 121 -26.85 21.57 -8.96
N THR A 122 -26.38 21.64 -10.21
CA THR A 122 -27.18 22.18 -11.31
C THR A 122 -28.11 21.12 -11.92
N PRO A 123 -29.36 21.46 -12.28
CA PRO A 123 -30.25 20.55 -12.99
C PRO A 123 -29.69 20.05 -14.32
N ASP A 124 -28.94 20.91 -15.02
CA ASP A 124 -28.35 20.62 -16.34
C ASP A 124 -27.32 19.50 -16.28
N PHE A 125 -26.59 19.35 -15.18
CA PHE A 125 -25.67 18.21 -14.98
C PHE A 125 -26.42 16.88 -15.08
N TRP A 126 -27.57 16.77 -14.41
CA TRP A 126 -28.32 15.51 -14.33
C TRP A 126 -29.02 15.14 -15.63
N ALA A 127 -29.20 16.08 -16.55
CA ALA A 127 -29.71 15.79 -17.89
C ALA A 127 -28.67 15.07 -18.77
N ALA A 128 -27.37 15.36 -18.58
CA ALA A 128 -26.29 14.74 -19.34
C ALA A 128 -24.97 14.66 -18.55
N PRO A 129 -24.87 13.80 -17.51
CA PRO A 129 -23.72 13.79 -16.60
C PRO A 129 -22.37 13.59 -17.31
N LYS A 130 -22.32 12.70 -18.32
CA LYS A 130 -21.09 12.38 -19.05
C LYS A 130 -20.51 13.57 -19.80
N LYS A 131 -21.35 14.48 -20.31
CA LYS A 131 -20.92 15.68 -21.04
C LYS A 131 -20.04 16.59 -20.17
N TYR A 132 -20.31 16.63 -18.86
CA TYR A 132 -19.54 17.44 -17.92
C TYR A 132 -18.13 16.89 -17.69
N PHE A 133 -17.92 15.60 -17.95
CA PHE A 133 -16.65 14.90 -17.81
C PHE A 133 -15.96 14.62 -19.15
N GLU A 134 -16.41 15.19 -20.27
CA GLU A 134 -15.66 15.16 -21.54
C GLU A 134 -14.24 15.75 -21.35
N ASP A 135 -13.30 15.45 -22.27
CA ASP A 135 -11.91 15.91 -22.14
C ASP A 135 -11.79 17.44 -21.93
N ASP A 136 -12.72 18.20 -22.52
CA ASP A 136 -12.89 19.66 -22.40
C ASP A 136 -14.16 20.06 -21.62
N GLY A 137 -14.81 19.10 -20.96
CA GLY A 137 -16.03 19.29 -20.18
C GLY A 137 -15.82 20.22 -18.98
N PRO A 138 -16.89 20.91 -18.52
CA PRO A 138 -16.81 21.86 -17.41
C PRO A 138 -16.16 21.32 -16.12
N ILE A 139 -16.46 20.08 -15.73
CA ILE A 139 -15.87 19.49 -14.51
C ILE A 139 -14.40 19.14 -14.76
N THR A 140 -14.05 18.64 -15.94
CA THR A 140 -12.65 18.35 -16.30
C THR A 140 -11.79 19.62 -16.25
N GLN A 141 -12.29 20.72 -16.80
CA GLN A 141 -11.61 22.02 -16.75
C GLN A 141 -11.54 22.59 -15.32
N SER A 142 -12.59 22.38 -14.52
CA SER A 142 -12.60 22.76 -13.10
C SER A 142 -11.56 21.99 -12.29
N MET A 143 -11.43 20.67 -12.49
CA MET A 143 -10.39 19.86 -11.85
C MET A 143 -8.99 20.29 -12.28
N LEU A 144 -8.78 20.59 -13.56
CA LEU A 144 -7.51 21.11 -14.06
C LEU A 144 -7.16 22.46 -13.43
N ARG A 145 -8.13 23.38 -13.33
CA ARG A 145 -7.96 24.67 -12.65
C ARG A 145 -7.57 24.47 -11.20
N TYR A 146 -8.35 23.68 -10.45
CA TYR A 146 -8.07 23.34 -9.06
C TYR A 146 -6.63 22.80 -8.90
N ARG A 147 -6.21 21.88 -9.77
CA ARG A 147 -4.85 21.30 -9.74
C ARG A 147 -3.77 22.35 -9.98
N ARG A 148 -3.95 23.23 -10.95
CA ARG A 148 -2.97 24.28 -11.30
C ARG A 148 -2.84 25.32 -10.19
N GLU A 149 -3.96 25.71 -9.57
CA GLU A 149 -4.00 26.73 -8.52
C GLU A 149 -3.49 26.21 -7.18
N THR A 150 -3.95 25.05 -6.75
CA THR A 150 -3.66 24.54 -5.39
C THR A 150 -2.42 23.65 -5.33
N ARG A 151 -1.99 23.09 -6.47
CA ARG A 151 -0.98 22.02 -6.55
C ARG A 151 -1.31 20.80 -5.67
N SER A 152 -2.57 20.64 -5.26
CA SER A 152 -3.06 19.47 -4.53
C SER A 152 -3.34 18.30 -5.47
N PRO A 153 -3.22 17.04 -5.02
CA PRO A 153 -3.51 15.87 -5.83
C PRO A 153 -5.00 15.78 -6.21
N LEU A 154 -5.29 15.30 -7.42
CA LEU A 154 -6.67 15.08 -7.87
C LEU A 154 -7.30 13.77 -7.38
N GLN A 155 -6.47 12.82 -6.93
CA GLN A 155 -6.90 11.51 -6.44
C GLN A 155 -6.06 11.07 -5.23
N THR A 156 -6.56 10.15 -4.42
CA THR A 156 -5.78 9.58 -3.29
C THR A 156 -4.73 8.60 -3.80
N SER A 157 -3.74 8.26 -2.97
CA SER A 157 -2.70 7.29 -3.35
C SER A 157 -3.27 5.91 -3.70
N ALA A 158 -4.46 5.57 -3.19
CA ALA A 158 -5.12 4.28 -3.47
C ALA A 158 -5.53 4.13 -4.94
N PHE A 159 -5.71 5.24 -5.68
CA PHE A 159 -6.15 5.23 -7.08
C PHE A 159 -5.05 5.56 -8.10
N ARG A 160 -3.79 5.62 -7.63
CA ARG A 160 -2.63 5.85 -8.52
C ARG A 160 -2.40 4.65 -9.46
N LEU A 161 -2.70 3.44 -9.00
CA LEU A 161 -2.31 2.19 -9.67
C LEU A 161 -2.95 1.86 -11.03
N ILE A 162 -4.08 2.43 -11.48
CA ILE A 162 -4.70 2.06 -12.80
C ILE A 162 -5.55 3.24 -13.34
N PRO A 163 -5.29 3.81 -14.56
CA PRO A 163 -5.23 3.12 -15.84
C PRO A 163 -3.96 3.39 -16.68
N LYS A 164 -3.82 2.65 -17.80
CA LYS A 164 -2.76 2.79 -18.82
C LYS A 164 -2.54 4.28 -19.12
N ARG A 165 -1.31 4.78 -18.91
CA ARG A 165 -0.94 6.19 -19.16
C ARG A 165 -1.27 6.53 -20.63
N LEU A 166 -2.34 7.28 -20.86
CA LEU A 166 -2.81 7.60 -22.22
C LEU A 166 -2.05 8.76 -22.85
N ARG A 167 -1.45 9.63 -22.02
CA ARG A 167 -0.64 10.78 -22.43
C ARG A 167 0.53 10.96 -21.47
N THR A 168 1.45 11.87 -21.83
CA THR A 168 2.54 12.32 -20.96
C THR A 168 2.00 12.79 -19.61
N ASP A 169 2.72 12.48 -18.53
CA ASP A 169 2.28 12.75 -17.17
C ASP A 169 2.33 14.26 -16.85
N ASN A 170 1.18 14.90 -17.00
CA ASN A 170 0.95 16.31 -16.69
C ASN A 170 -0.41 16.52 -16.03
N ASP A 171 -0.62 17.73 -15.52
CA ASP A 171 -1.84 18.09 -14.78
C ASP A 171 -3.10 17.92 -15.66
N GLU A 172 -2.99 18.18 -16.96
CA GLU A 172 -4.08 18.00 -17.94
C GLU A 172 -4.46 16.53 -18.08
N ASN A 173 -3.47 15.65 -18.26
CA ASN A 173 -3.70 14.22 -18.40
C ASN A 173 -4.30 13.61 -17.13
N LEU A 174 -3.88 14.10 -15.95
CA LEU A 174 -4.46 13.65 -14.69
C LEU A 174 -5.95 14.01 -14.59
N ALA A 175 -6.31 15.26 -14.92
CA ALA A 175 -7.71 15.70 -14.91
C ALA A 175 -8.56 14.92 -15.92
N VAL A 176 -8.06 14.74 -17.15
CA VAL A 176 -8.72 13.94 -18.20
C VAL A 176 -8.87 12.48 -17.79
N SER A 177 -7.87 11.89 -17.13
CA SER A 177 -7.91 10.51 -16.65
C SER A 177 -9.02 10.32 -15.61
N VAL A 178 -9.10 11.21 -14.61
CA VAL A 178 -10.17 11.20 -13.60
C VAL A 178 -11.54 11.39 -14.25
N ALA A 179 -11.65 12.28 -15.24
CA ALA A 179 -12.90 12.54 -15.94
C ALA A 179 -13.39 11.34 -16.76
N ARG A 180 -12.51 10.72 -17.57
CA ARG A 180 -12.83 9.50 -18.33
C ARG A 180 -13.21 8.34 -17.43
N ARG A 181 -12.50 8.15 -16.31
CA ARG A 181 -12.86 7.16 -15.28
C ARG A 181 -14.26 7.43 -14.72
N SER A 182 -14.57 8.69 -14.43
CA SER A 182 -15.90 9.10 -13.96
C SER A 182 -16.99 8.79 -15.00
N GLN A 183 -16.74 9.03 -16.30
CA GLN A 183 -17.69 8.66 -17.36
C GLN A 183 -17.99 7.16 -17.39
N LEU A 184 -16.95 6.31 -17.29
CA LEU A 184 -17.13 4.86 -17.27
C LEU A 184 -17.89 4.40 -16.02
N LEU A 185 -17.58 5.00 -14.86
CA LEU A 185 -18.30 4.74 -13.62
C LEU A 185 -19.77 5.20 -13.67
N ILE A 186 -20.09 6.26 -14.41
CA ILE A 186 -21.48 6.68 -14.67
C ILE A 186 -22.23 5.60 -15.46
N ASP A 187 -21.61 5.02 -16.50
CA ASP A 187 -22.24 3.93 -17.27
C ASP A 187 -22.51 2.72 -16.36
N ILE A 188 -21.51 2.31 -15.57
CA ILE A 188 -21.63 1.21 -14.60
C ILE A 188 -22.71 1.51 -13.55
N ALA A 189 -22.76 2.75 -13.03
CA ALA A 189 -23.76 3.14 -12.05
C ALA A 189 -25.18 2.98 -12.58
N ASN A 190 -25.43 3.36 -13.83
CA ASN A 190 -26.72 3.17 -14.50
C ASN A 190 -27.12 1.69 -14.62
N GLU A 191 -26.15 0.82 -14.90
CA GLU A 191 -26.37 -0.64 -15.00
C GLU A 191 -26.59 -1.28 -13.61
N VAL A 192 -25.81 -0.89 -12.62
CA VAL A 192 -25.81 -1.47 -11.27
C VAL A 192 -27.01 -1.02 -10.44
N TRP A 193 -27.48 0.21 -10.61
CA TRP A 193 -28.58 0.77 -9.82
C TRP A 193 -29.85 -0.12 -9.76
N PRO A 194 -30.41 -0.58 -10.90
CA PRO A 194 -31.58 -1.47 -10.85
C PRO A 194 -31.28 -2.81 -10.17
N LEU A 195 -30.06 -3.36 -10.31
CA LEU A 195 -29.66 -4.60 -9.63
C LEU A 195 -29.59 -4.41 -8.12
N LEU A 196 -29.07 -3.27 -7.68
CA LEU A 196 -28.93 -2.93 -6.26
C LEU A 196 -30.29 -2.84 -5.57
N LEU A 197 -31.28 -2.22 -6.22
CA LEU A 197 -32.63 -2.04 -5.70
C LEU A 197 -33.56 -3.24 -5.89
N ASP A 198 -33.15 -4.27 -6.63
CA ASP A 198 -33.99 -5.45 -6.85
C ASP A 198 -34.16 -6.25 -5.55
N VAL A 199 -35.35 -6.18 -4.97
CA VAL A 199 -35.72 -6.90 -3.74
C VAL A 199 -35.99 -8.39 -3.99
N HIS A 200 -36.15 -8.80 -5.24
CA HIS A 200 -36.38 -10.20 -5.62
C HIS A 200 -35.08 -10.95 -5.87
N LEU A 201 -33.97 -10.22 -6.09
CA LEU A 201 -32.66 -10.81 -6.30
C LEU A 201 -31.98 -11.12 -4.95
N PRO A 202 -31.64 -12.40 -4.67
CA PRO A 202 -30.89 -12.76 -3.47
C PRO A 202 -29.55 -12.02 -3.39
N SER A 203 -29.07 -11.73 -2.17
CA SER A 203 -27.78 -11.09 -1.88
C SER A 203 -26.63 -11.65 -2.72
N ALA A 204 -26.52 -12.98 -2.81
CA ALA A 204 -25.51 -13.70 -3.59
C ALA A 204 -25.55 -13.35 -5.07
N GLN A 205 -26.74 -13.43 -5.66
CA GLN A 205 -26.92 -13.16 -7.09
C GLN A 205 -26.74 -11.68 -7.39
N LYS A 206 -27.15 -10.80 -6.46
CA LYS A 206 -26.92 -9.37 -6.53
C LYS A 206 -25.43 -9.04 -6.49
N PHE A 207 -24.69 -9.62 -5.56
CA PHE A 207 -23.24 -9.49 -5.49
C PHE A 207 -22.57 -9.93 -6.80
N GLU A 208 -22.88 -11.13 -7.30
CA GLU A 208 -22.28 -11.64 -8.54
C GLU A 208 -22.63 -10.78 -9.76
N ALA A 209 -23.88 -10.33 -9.88
CA ALA A 209 -24.34 -9.49 -10.99
C ALA A 209 -23.67 -8.11 -10.96
N ILE A 210 -23.63 -7.46 -9.80
CA ILE A 210 -22.97 -6.16 -9.63
C ILE A 210 -21.46 -6.28 -9.87
N SER A 211 -20.82 -7.32 -9.31
CA SER A 211 -19.39 -7.56 -9.49
C SER A 211 -19.05 -7.73 -10.96
N ARG A 212 -19.87 -8.51 -11.69
CA ARG A 212 -19.71 -8.72 -13.13
C ARG A 212 -19.89 -7.43 -13.91
N ALA A 213 -20.95 -6.66 -13.65
CA ALA A 213 -21.22 -5.39 -14.33
C ALA A 213 -20.06 -4.39 -14.15
N ILE A 214 -19.44 -4.35 -12.97
CA ILE A 214 -18.27 -3.51 -12.73
C ILE A 214 -17.06 -4.04 -13.53
N GLN A 215 -16.81 -5.34 -13.50
CA GLN A 215 -15.64 -5.96 -14.14
C GLN A 215 -15.72 -6.03 -15.67
N THR A 216 -16.92 -5.94 -16.26
CA THR A 216 -17.09 -5.81 -17.72
C THR A 216 -16.71 -4.42 -18.23
N GLY A 217 -16.65 -3.41 -17.35
CA GLY A 217 -16.17 -2.09 -17.70
C GLY A 217 -14.66 -2.08 -17.97
N HIS A 218 -14.25 -1.59 -19.14
CA HIS A 218 -12.83 -1.55 -19.52
C HIS A 218 -11.99 -0.78 -18.48
N GLY A 219 -10.97 -1.44 -17.92
CA GLY A 219 -10.07 -0.84 -16.92
C GLY A 219 -10.51 -1.02 -15.46
N PHE A 220 -11.64 -1.69 -15.20
CA PHE A 220 -12.09 -2.03 -13.84
C PHE A 220 -11.91 -3.52 -13.57
N GLY A 221 -11.01 -3.86 -12.64
CA GLY A 221 -10.80 -5.22 -12.17
C GLY A 221 -11.53 -5.52 -10.85
N GLN A 222 -11.20 -6.66 -10.24
CA GLN A 222 -11.77 -7.10 -8.96
C GLN A 222 -11.60 -6.06 -7.83
N THR A 223 -10.48 -5.34 -7.80
CA THR A 223 -10.24 -4.28 -6.80
C THR A 223 -11.30 -3.18 -6.87
N TRP A 224 -11.68 -2.76 -8.08
CA TRP A 224 -12.72 -1.75 -8.28
C TRP A 224 -14.09 -2.28 -7.87
N ALA A 225 -14.42 -3.53 -8.21
CA ALA A 225 -15.65 -4.17 -7.76
C ALA A 225 -15.75 -4.14 -6.23
N LYS A 226 -14.69 -4.55 -5.52
CA LYS A 226 -14.65 -4.53 -4.05
C LYS A 226 -14.81 -3.12 -3.48
N MET A 227 -14.08 -2.14 -4.00
CA MET A 227 -14.13 -0.76 -3.51
C MET A 227 -15.51 -0.12 -3.69
N LEU A 228 -16.13 -0.31 -4.86
CA LEU A 228 -17.46 0.21 -5.13
C LEU A 228 -18.50 -0.49 -4.26
N MET A 229 -18.42 -1.82 -4.12
CA MET A 229 -19.29 -2.60 -3.25
C MET A 229 -19.23 -2.17 -1.79
N VAL A 230 -18.07 -1.78 -1.25
CA VAL A 230 -17.99 -1.23 0.12
C VAL A 230 -18.87 0.00 0.28
N SER A 231 -18.78 0.95 -0.66
CA SER A 231 -19.61 2.16 -0.62
C SER A 231 -21.10 1.86 -0.82
N MET A 232 -21.44 0.88 -1.66
CA MET A 232 -22.82 0.44 -1.86
C MET A 232 -23.39 -0.26 -0.63
N ASP A 233 -22.63 -1.14 0.00
CA ASP A 233 -23.03 -1.86 1.21
C ASP A 233 -23.20 -0.89 2.39
N ILE A 234 -22.38 0.18 2.43
CA ILE A 234 -22.53 1.23 3.44
C ILE A 234 -23.80 2.06 3.22
N ALA A 235 -24.07 2.44 1.97
CA ALA A 235 -25.25 3.26 1.62
C ALA A 235 -26.57 2.46 1.63
N TYR A 236 -26.50 1.16 1.33
CA TYR A 236 -27.64 0.26 1.16
C TYR A 236 -27.41 -1.06 1.92
N PRO A 237 -27.30 -1.03 3.26
CA PRO A 237 -26.96 -2.21 4.06
C PRO A 237 -27.98 -3.35 3.92
N GLU A 238 -29.23 -3.04 3.56
CA GLU A 238 -30.26 -4.05 3.25
C GLU A 238 -29.90 -4.94 2.05
N ALA A 239 -28.99 -4.51 1.17
CA ALA A 239 -28.53 -5.31 0.05
C ALA A 239 -27.59 -6.45 0.46
N LYS A 240 -26.97 -6.36 1.66
CA LYS A 240 -26.06 -7.36 2.25
C LYS A 240 -25.00 -7.87 1.26
N LEU A 241 -24.42 -6.97 0.48
CA LEU A 241 -23.47 -7.32 -0.58
C LEU A 241 -22.22 -7.96 0.02
N LEU A 242 -21.69 -7.38 1.10
CA LEU A 242 -20.42 -7.82 1.68
C LEU A 242 -20.58 -8.71 2.92
N THR A 243 -21.74 -8.71 3.57
CA THR A 243 -21.98 -9.53 4.76
C THR A 243 -21.86 -11.04 4.47
N GLU A 244 -22.28 -11.48 3.28
CA GLU A 244 -22.37 -12.92 2.95
C GLU A 244 -21.36 -13.38 1.88
N HIS A 245 -20.84 -12.45 1.07
CA HIS A 245 -20.10 -12.78 -0.16
C HIS A 245 -18.69 -12.17 -0.25
N CYS A 246 -18.10 -11.79 0.87
CA CYS A 246 -16.75 -11.22 0.87
C CYS A 246 -15.69 -12.24 0.44
N ASP A 247 -15.07 -12.03 -0.72
CA ASP A 247 -13.91 -12.81 -1.18
C ASP A 247 -12.62 -12.34 -0.52
N VAL A 248 -11.84 -13.30 -0.02
CA VAL A 248 -10.55 -13.07 0.66
C VAL A 248 -9.60 -12.25 -0.21
N GLY A 249 -9.38 -11.00 0.19
CA GLY A 249 -8.35 -10.17 -0.41
C GLY A 249 -6.96 -10.73 -0.15
N ILE A 250 -6.03 -10.52 -1.08
CA ILE A 250 -4.63 -10.99 -0.98
C ILE A 250 -3.99 -10.51 0.34
N GLY A 251 -4.29 -9.28 0.77
CA GLY A 251 -3.78 -8.73 2.02
C GLY A 251 -4.28 -9.41 3.30
N ALA A 252 -5.45 -10.06 3.27
CA ALA A 252 -6.03 -10.74 4.43
C ALA A 252 -5.58 -12.20 4.54
N LYS A 253 -5.16 -12.81 3.42
CA LYS A 253 -4.83 -14.24 3.34
C LYS A 253 -3.76 -14.69 4.36
N PRO A 254 -2.64 -13.97 4.58
CA PRO A 254 -1.66 -14.38 5.59
C PRO A 254 -2.22 -14.37 7.01
N GLY A 255 -2.99 -13.33 7.37
CA GLY A 255 -3.66 -13.24 8.67
C GLY A 255 -4.70 -14.34 8.86
N LEU A 256 -5.46 -14.66 7.80
CA LEU A 256 -6.45 -15.73 7.82
C LEU A 256 -5.83 -17.11 8.06
N LEU A 257 -4.72 -17.41 7.36
CA LEU A 257 -3.95 -18.64 7.56
C LEU A 257 -3.38 -18.72 8.98
N ARG A 258 -2.88 -17.60 9.52
CA ARG A 258 -2.35 -17.51 10.89
C ARG A 258 -3.41 -17.85 11.95
N LEU A 259 -4.68 -17.51 11.69
CA LEU A 259 -5.81 -17.88 12.56
C LEU A 259 -6.28 -19.33 12.40
N GLY A 260 -5.76 -20.08 11.43
CA GLY A 260 -6.15 -21.46 11.16
C GLY A 260 -7.21 -21.64 10.06
N GLY A 261 -7.60 -20.56 9.36
CA GLY A 261 -8.53 -20.64 8.24
C GLY A 261 -7.87 -21.11 6.94
N SER A 262 -8.66 -21.67 6.01
CA SER A 262 -8.21 -21.80 4.62
C SER A 262 -8.12 -20.42 3.97
N GLY A 263 -7.15 -20.19 3.08
CA GLY A 263 -6.92 -18.90 2.42
C GLY A 263 -7.98 -18.49 1.38
N ASP A 264 -9.23 -18.91 1.57
CA ASP A 264 -10.38 -18.74 0.69
C ASP A 264 -11.62 -18.27 1.47
N ARG A 265 -12.73 -18.01 0.75
CA ARG A 265 -13.97 -17.50 1.35
C ARG A 265 -14.52 -18.41 2.45
N THR A 266 -14.43 -19.73 2.26
CA THR A 266 -14.91 -20.71 3.26
C THR A 266 -14.12 -20.59 4.55
N GLY A 267 -12.79 -20.46 4.46
CA GLY A 267 -11.94 -20.28 5.63
C GLY A 267 -12.20 -18.96 6.35
N LEU A 268 -12.47 -17.89 5.60
CA LEU A 268 -12.87 -16.60 6.19
C LEU A 268 -14.18 -16.72 6.96
N GLN A 269 -15.19 -17.39 6.40
CA GLN A 269 -16.48 -17.63 7.08
C GLN A 269 -16.28 -18.45 8.35
N GLN A 270 -15.50 -19.53 8.29
CA GLN A 270 -15.21 -20.39 9.45
C GLN A 270 -14.46 -19.64 10.56
N VAL A 271 -13.42 -18.90 10.22
CA VAL A 271 -12.67 -18.09 11.18
C VAL A 271 -13.55 -16.99 11.77
N THR A 272 -14.39 -16.35 10.96
CA THR A 272 -15.34 -15.33 11.45
C THR A 272 -16.33 -15.92 12.45
N GLU A 273 -16.90 -17.10 12.15
CA GLU A 273 -17.80 -17.79 13.06
C GLU A 273 -17.09 -18.19 14.36
N ALA A 274 -15.87 -18.71 14.26
CA ALA A 274 -15.09 -19.11 15.41
C ALA A 274 -14.66 -17.92 16.28
N LEU A 275 -14.29 -16.78 15.67
CA LEU A 275 -13.97 -15.54 16.41
C LEU A 275 -15.20 -15.03 17.18
N ASN A 276 -16.37 -15.02 16.54
CA ASN A 276 -17.62 -14.64 17.21
C ASN A 276 -18.01 -15.58 18.36
N GLY A 277 -17.62 -16.86 18.29
CA GLY A 277 -17.86 -17.84 19.35
C GLY A 277 -16.75 -17.93 20.41
N ALA A 278 -15.63 -17.21 20.24
CA ALA A 278 -14.45 -17.35 21.07
C ALA A 278 -14.72 -16.94 22.53
N GLN A 279 -14.33 -17.82 23.46
CA GLN A 279 -14.44 -17.59 24.92
C GLN A 279 -13.12 -17.14 25.56
N LEU A 280 -12.20 -16.58 24.77
CA LEU A 280 -10.92 -16.06 25.24
C LEU A 280 -11.12 -14.79 26.08
N ASP A 281 -10.25 -14.53 27.04
CA ASP A 281 -10.30 -13.30 27.85
C ASP A 281 -10.19 -12.03 27.01
N SER A 282 -9.27 -12.01 26.04
CA SER A 282 -9.12 -10.92 25.08
C SER A 282 -10.36 -10.70 24.21
N ALA A 283 -11.08 -11.77 23.84
CA ALA A 283 -12.36 -11.67 23.13
C ALA A 283 -13.41 -10.99 24.02
N ARG A 284 -13.51 -11.39 25.29
CA ARG A 284 -14.45 -10.78 26.25
C ARG A 284 -14.14 -9.31 26.56
N HIS A 285 -12.85 -8.94 26.61
CA HIS A 285 -12.45 -7.54 26.73
C HIS A 285 -12.78 -6.75 25.46
N PHE A 286 -12.48 -7.31 24.29
CA PHE A 286 -12.81 -6.71 23.00
C PHE A 286 -14.30 -6.39 22.87
N TRP A 287 -15.19 -7.35 23.11
CA TRP A 287 -16.64 -7.13 22.97
C TRP A 287 -17.19 -6.07 23.92
N ARG A 288 -16.70 -6.01 25.17
CA ARG A 288 -17.07 -4.95 26.13
C ARG A 288 -16.54 -3.59 25.69
N PHE A 289 -15.30 -3.55 25.20
CA PHE A 289 -14.68 -2.33 24.72
C PHE A 289 -15.38 -1.79 23.46
N LEU A 290 -15.73 -2.67 22.52
CA LEU A 290 -16.50 -2.34 21.31
C LEU A 290 -17.83 -1.70 21.67
N ALA A 291 -18.63 -2.32 22.56
CA ALA A 291 -19.91 -1.76 22.98
C ALA A 291 -19.79 -0.36 23.61
N ASN A 292 -18.73 -0.11 24.37
CA ASN A 292 -18.47 1.22 24.94
C ASN A 292 -18.10 2.25 23.85
N VAL A 293 -17.24 1.89 22.91
CA VAL A 293 -16.84 2.76 21.79
C VAL A 293 -18.04 3.05 20.88
N GLU A 294 -18.83 2.03 20.54
CA GLU A 294 -20.04 2.16 19.73
C GLU A 294 -21.10 3.04 20.40
N SER A 295 -21.30 2.93 21.72
CA SER A 295 -22.22 3.81 22.45
C SER A 295 -21.86 5.30 22.30
N VAL A 296 -20.57 5.64 22.41
CA VAL A 296 -20.09 7.01 22.19
C VAL A 296 -20.24 7.42 20.73
N ALA A 297 -19.92 6.52 19.79
CA ALA A 297 -20.04 6.76 18.36
C ALA A 297 -21.50 6.98 17.94
N GLN A 298 -22.43 6.17 18.45
CA GLN A 298 -23.86 6.28 18.22
C GLN A 298 -24.38 7.64 18.70
N SER A 299 -23.96 8.09 19.89
CA SER A 299 -24.32 9.45 20.35
C SER A 299 -23.71 10.56 19.49
N THR A 300 -22.50 10.35 18.94
CA THR A 300 -21.79 11.36 18.14
C THR A 300 -22.39 11.51 16.75
N PHE A 301 -22.85 10.41 16.15
CA PHE A 301 -23.36 10.36 14.78
C PHE A 301 -24.88 10.13 14.71
N ASP A 302 -25.63 10.53 15.74
CA ASP A 302 -27.09 10.36 15.85
C ASP A 302 -27.86 10.94 14.64
N HIS A 303 -27.34 12.04 14.08
CA HIS A 303 -27.84 12.74 12.91
C HIS A 303 -27.53 12.03 11.57
N LEU A 304 -26.77 10.92 11.57
CA LEU A 304 -26.43 10.13 10.38
C LEU A 304 -26.97 8.69 10.51
N PRO A 305 -28.24 8.42 10.16
CA PRO A 305 -28.87 7.11 10.35
C PRO A 305 -28.14 5.92 9.70
N LEU A 306 -27.48 6.12 8.55
CA LEU A 306 -26.65 5.07 7.95
C LEU A 306 -25.44 4.74 8.82
N ILE A 307 -24.76 5.73 9.40
CA ILE A 307 -23.62 5.48 10.28
C ILE A 307 -24.09 4.69 11.52
N GLN A 308 -25.24 5.04 12.10
CA GLN A 308 -25.84 4.29 13.21
C GLN A 308 -25.98 2.79 12.91
N ARG A 309 -26.43 2.44 11.70
CA ARG A 309 -26.58 1.03 11.28
C ARG A 309 -25.26 0.26 11.21
N HIS A 310 -24.13 0.96 11.11
CA HIS A 310 -22.78 0.38 11.08
C HIS A 310 -22.07 0.45 12.44
N LEU A 311 -22.73 0.95 13.48
CA LEU A 311 -22.22 1.09 14.85
C LEU A 311 -23.02 0.25 15.85
N ASP A 312 -23.66 -0.82 15.39
CA ASP A 312 -24.42 -1.76 16.22
C ASP A 312 -23.92 -3.19 15.97
N THR A 313 -22.63 -3.40 16.24
CA THR A 313 -21.93 -4.63 15.90
C THR A 313 -22.21 -5.70 16.94
N GLU A 314 -23.27 -6.48 16.74
CA GLU A 314 -23.52 -7.67 17.57
C GLU A 314 -22.52 -8.80 17.29
N ARG A 315 -22.04 -8.90 16.04
CA ARG A 315 -21.14 -9.95 15.54
C ARG A 315 -20.24 -9.40 14.43
N LEU A 316 -19.00 -9.87 14.38
CA LEU A 316 -18.09 -9.56 13.28
C LEU A 316 -18.62 -10.17 11.98
N SER A 317 -18.73 -9.36 10.94
CA SER A 317 -19.01 -9.83 9.58
C SER A 317 -17.73 -10.32 8.90
N PRO A 318 -17.81 -11.25 7.92
CA PRO A 318 -16.65 -11.65 7.12
C PRO A 318 -15.91 -10.47 6.48
N ALA A 319 -16.65 -9.44 6.04
CA ALA A 319 -16.08 -8.22 5.50
C ALA A 319 -15.25 -7.45 6.55
N THR A 320 -15.79 -7.29 7.77
CA THR A 320 -15.08 -6.65 8.88
C THR A 320 -13.81 -7.42 9.24
N VAL A 321 -13.92 -8.75 9.39
CA VAL A 321 -12.76 -9.61 9.68
C VAL A 321 -11.71 -9.47 8.59
N GLN A 322 -12.09 -9.54 7.31
CA GLN A 322 -11.15 -9.39 6.20
C GLN A 322 -10.40 -8.07 6.22
N VAL A 323 -11.10 -6.94 6.41
CA VAL A 323 -10.46 -5.62 6.48
C VAL A 323 -9.48 -5.57 7.64
N GLN A 324 -9.89 -6.04 8.82
CA GLN A 324 -9.02 -6.03 10.00
C GLN A 324 -7.85 -7.01 9.88
N LEU A 325 -7.98 -8.14 9.16
CA LEU A 325 -6.86 -9.02 8.84
C LEU A 325 -5.84 -8.34 7.91
N CYS A 326 -6.29 -7.53 6.95
CA CYS A 326 -5.41 -6.75 6.08
C CYS A 326 -4.59 -5.73 6.88
N GLU A 327 -5.20 -5.07 7.86
CA GLU A 327 -4.54 -4.11 8.76
C GLU A 327 -3.61 -4.82 9.74
N TRP A 328 -4.05 -5.94 10.32
CA TRP A 328 -3.24 -6.73 11.25
C TRP A 328 -1.99 -7.28 10.58
N ARG A 329 -2.09 -7.79 9.34
CA ARG A 329 -0.89 -8.19 8.56
C ARG A 329 0.08 -7.02 8.37
N GLN A 330 -0.40 -5.82 8.02
CA GLN A 330 0.50 -4.65 7.86
C GLN A 330 1.20 -4.28 9.18
N PHE A 331 0.50 -4.44 10.30
CA PHE A 331 1.08 -4.24 11.62
C PHE A 331 2.14 -5.32 11.94
N LEU A 332 1.87 -6.59 11.65
CA LEU A 332 2.86 -7.67 11.81
C LEU A 332 4.11 -7.46 10.94
N ASP A 333 3.93 -7.06 9.67
CA ASP A 333 5.04 -6.73 8.77
C ASP A 333 5.88 -5.56 9.32
N PHE A 334 5.23 -4.61 10.00
CA PHE A 334 5.92 -3.51 10.67
C PHE A 334 6.73 -3.99 11.88
N LEU A 335 6.17 -4.88 12.71
CA LEU A 335 6.90 -5.47 13.84
C LEU A 335 8.13 -6.24 13.38
N GLU A 336 7.99 -7.03 12.31
CA GLU A 336 9.12 -7.79 11.76
C GLU A 336 10.23 -6.86 11.25
N LYS A 337 9.87 -5.78 10.54
CA LYS A 337 10.84 -4.77 10.08
C LYS A 337 11.52 -4.09 11.25
N GLN A 338 10.78 -3.74 12.30
CA GLN A 338 11.35 -3.13 13.50
C GLN A 338 12.34 -4.08 14.18
N ALA A 339 11.99 -5.35 14.36
CA ALA A 339 12.89 -6.35 14.94
C ALA A 339 14.16 -6.55 14.10
N ARG A 340 14.06 -6.54 12.77
CA ARG A 340 15.23 -6.58 11.87
C ARG A 340 16.13 -5.35 12.04
N LEU A 341 15.54 -4.16 12.19
CA LEU A 341 16.32 -2.94 12.42
C LEU A 341 17.02 -2.95 13.78
N GLU A 342 16.36 -3.45 14.83
CA GLU A 342 16.94 -3.62 16.16
C GLU A 342 18.11 -4.63 16.15
N LEU A 343 18.03 -5.69 15.34
CA LEU A 343 19.13 -6.64 15.14
C LEU A 343 20.32 -6.05 14.35
N LEU A 344 20.05 -5.11 13.44
CA LEU A 344 21.08 -4.45 12.61
C LEU A 344 21.75 -3.28 13.33
N GLN A 345 21.11 -2.70 14.34
CA GLN A 345 21.73 -1.71 15.21
C GLN A 345 22.76 -2.41 16.11
N VAL A 346 23.95 -2.66 15.53
CA VAL A 346 25.15 -2.99 16.30
C VAL A 346 25.29 -1.94 17.40
N PRO A 347 25.46 -2.34 18.68
CA PRO A 347 25.61 -1.39 19.76
C PRO A 347 26.73 -0.41 19.41
N SER A 348 26.40 0.87 19.32
CA SER A 348 27.35 1.95 19.05
C SER A 348 28.40 2.11 20.15
N SER A 349 28.39 1.23 21.16
CA SER A 349 29.34 1.14 22.26
C SER A 349 30.58 0.30 21.95
N ILE A 350 30.76 -0.21 20.73
CA ILE A 350 32.10 -0.61 20.27
C ILE A 350 32.81 0.65 19.79
N THR A 351 33.21 1.49 20.75
CA THR A 351 34.38 2.34 20.56
C THR A 351 35.55 1.38 20.36
N PHE A 352 36.09 1.32 19.15
CA PHE A 352 37.44 0.84 18.95
C PHE A 352 38.31 1.59 19.96
N LEU A 353 38.83 0.88 20.95
CA LEU A 353 39.97 1.39 21.70
C LEU A 353 41.05 1.57 20.63
N ASP A 354 41.45 2.82 20.41
CA ASP A 354 42.61 3.16 19.60
C ASP A 354 43.78 2.30 20.09
N ASP A 355 44.25 1.39 19.22
CA ASP A 355 45.54 0.72 19.32
C ASP A 355 46.64 1.78 19.17
N ASP A 356 46.80 2.62 20.18
CA ASP A 356 47.98 3.46 20.39
C ASP A 356 48.83 2.82 21.50
N ALA A 357 49.14 1.53 21.30
CA ALA A 357 50.18 0.83 22.05
C ALA A 357 51.53 1.29 21.51
N GLY A 358 52.03 2.39 22.10
CA GLY A 358 53.41 2.81 21.94
C GLY A 358 54.36 1.65 22.22
N THR A 359 55.27 1.42 21.27
CA THR A 359 56.45 0.58 21.42
C THR A 359 57.24 0.98 22.67
N PRO A 360 57.45 0.09 23.65
CA PRO A 360 58.43 0.34 24.70
C PRO A 360 59.83 0.13 24.12
N GLU A 361 60.62 1.20 24.15
CA GLU A 361 62.07 1.16 23.92
C GLU A 361 62.72 0.18 24.89
N ILE A 362 63.50 -0.75 24.33
CA ILE A 362 64.42 -1.61 25.05
C ILE A 362 65.63 -0.76 25.41
N SER A 363 65.79 -0.43 26.68
CA SER A 363 67.06 0.03 27.24
C SER A 363 67.64 -1.07 28.12
N ASP A 364 68.77 -1.61 27.68
CA ASP A 364 69.73 -2.33 28.50
C ASP A 364 70.18 -1.47 29.68
N GLU A 365 70.16 -1.98 30.92
CA GLU A 365 71.26 -1.76 31.88
C GLU A 365 71.10 -2.58 33.17
N GLU A 366 72.20 -3.27 33.47
CA GLU A 366 72.80 -3.55 34.79
C GLU A 366 72.09 -4.43 35.84
N VAL A 367 72.60 -5.66 35.88
CA VAL A 367 72.79 -6.49 37.08
C VAL A 367 73.57 -5.71 38.14
N PRO A 368 73.18 -5.84 39.43
CA PRO A 368 74.21 -6.04 40.44
C PRO A 368 73.96 -7.27 41.32
N GLU A 369 75.09 -7.82 41.71
CA GLU A 369 75.30 -9.03 42.49
C GLU A 369 74.85 -8.89 43.96
N THR A 370 74.48 -10.05 44.51
CA THR A 370 74.62 -10.54 45.89
C THR A 370 74.79 -9.55 47.04
N GLU A 371 74.00 -9.75 48.11
CA GLU A 371 74.59 -9.86 49.45
C GLU A 371 73.77 -10.75 50.39
N VAL A 372 74.51 -11.62 51.06
CA VAL A 372 74.12 -12.57 52.12
C VAL A 372 74.17 -11.83 53.46
N SER A 373 73.18 -12.03 54.34
CA SER A 373 73.37 -11.83 55.78
C SER A 373 72.33 -12.62 56.57
N ASP A 374 72.81 -13.65 57.25
CA ASP A 374 72.19 -14.26 58.43
C ASP A 374 72.07 -13.22 59.56
N ASP A 375 70.99 -13.25 60.37
CA ASP A 375 71.07 -13.72 61.76
C ASP A 375 69.65 -13.82 62.38
N PRO A 376 69.42 -14.76 63.31
CA PRO A 376 68.13 -15.12 63.88
C PRO A 376 67.91 -14.41 65.23
N THR A 377 66.82 -14.79 65.90
CA THR A 377 66.39 -14.43 67.27
C THR A 377 65.32 -13.34 67.38
N SER A 378 64.06 -13.80 67.48
CA SER A 378 63.14 -13.29 68.49
C SER A 378 62.04 -14.33 68.70
N ASP A 379 62.22 -15.09 69.78
CA ASP A 379 61.23 -15.98 70.36
C ASP A 379 59.98 -15.22 70.85
N ALA A 380 58.90 -16.00 70.91
CA ALA A 380 57.77 -15.90 71.85
C ALA A 380 56.74 -14.76 71.65
N ILE A 381 55.57 -15.14 71.10
CA ILE A 381 54.37 -15.56 71.85
C ILE A 381 53.28 -15.81 70.79
N ILE A 382 53.10 -17.08 70.40
CA ILE A 382 52.02 -17.50 69.52
C ILE A 382 50.80 -17.80 70.39
N HIS A 383 49.82 -16.89 70.37
CA HIS A 383 48.46 -17.19 70.81
C HIS A 383 47.87 -18.35 69.96
N PRO A 384 47.22 -19.35 70.57
CA PRO A 384 46.62 -20.50 69.85
C PRO A 384 45.44 -20.14 68.92
N ALA A 385 45.12 -18.85 68.75
CA ALA A 385 44.11 -18.38 67.80
C ALA A 385 44.64 -18.15 66.37
N LYS A 386 45.97 -18.06 66.15
CA LYS A 386 46.55 -17.82 64.80
C LYS A 386 46.85 -19.10 64.01
N ALA A 387 47.07 -20.24 64.66
CA ALA A 387 47.30 -21.52 63.98
C ALA A 387 46.05 -22.05 63.24
N ARG A 388 44.84 -21.72 63.74
CA ARG A 388 43.57 -22.08 63.10
C ARG A 388 43.20 -21.20 61.89
N ARG A 389 43.84 -20.03 61.74
CA ARG A 389 43.64 -19.13 60.57
C ARG A 389 44.54 -19.47 59.38
N ARG A 390 45.73 -20.04 59.61
CA ARG A 390 46.63 -20.47 58.51
C ARG A 390 46.12 -21.71 57.79
N SER A 391 45.55 -22.69 58.51
CA SER A 391 44.95 -23.87 57.85
C SER A 391 43.72 -23.54 57.02
N THR A 392 42.95 -22.51 57.40
CA THR A 392 41.80 -22.04 56.61
C THR A 392 42.23 -21.20 55.41
N SER A 393 43.32 -20.42 55.48
CA SER A 393 43.77 -19.63 54.32
C SER A 393 44.40 -20.48 53.23
N GLU A 394 45.18 -21.51 53.59
CA GLU A 394 45.73 -22.47 52.63
C GLU A 394 44.62 -23.32 51.98
N SER A 395 43.61 -23.72 52.76
CA SER A 395 42.44 -24.42 52.25
C SER A 395 41.59 -23.54 51.31
N MET A 396 41.40 -22.26 51.63
CA MET A 396 40.69 -21.32 50.74
C MET A 396 41.49 -20.98 49.49
N ALA A 397 42.82 -20.82 49.59
CA ALA A 397 43.68 -20.60 48.42
C ALA A 397 43.66 -21.81 47.48
N SER A 398 43.72 -23.03 48.03
CA SER A 398 43.61 -24.27 47.26
C SER A 398 42.23 -24.43 46.61
N ALA A 399 41.14 -24.12 47.32
CA ALA A 399 39.79 -24.15 46.76
C ALA A 399 39.58 -23.09 45.67
N SER A 400 40.13 -21.89 45.86
CA SER A 400 40.09 -20.81 44.87
C SER A 400 40.90 -21.15 43.62
N ALA A 401 42.09 -21.75 43.78
CA ALA A 401 42.91 -22.20 42.67
C ALA A 401 42.18 -23.30 41.86
N ALA A 402 41.61 -24.30 42.56
CA ALA A 402 40.83 -25.36 41.91
C ALA A 402 39.58 -24.81 41.19
N TYR A 403 38.92 -23.80 41.75
CA TYR A 403 37.80 -23.12 41.11
C TYR A 403 38.22 -22.38 39.83
N LEU A 404 39.31 -21.61 39.87
CA LEU A 404 39.84 -20.88 38.71
C LEU A 404 40.32 -21.82 37.61
N THR A 405 40.97 -22.94 37.96
CA THR A 405 41.35 -23.97 36.98
C THR A 405 40.11 -24.53 36.29
N ARG A 406 39.07 -24.88 37.05
CA ARG A 406 37.83 -25.41 36.47
C ARG A 406 37.08 -24.37 35.63
N ALA A 407 37.05 -23.11 36.05
CA ALA A 407 36.46 -22.02 35.27
C ALA A 407 37.21 -21.79 33.96
N SER A 408 38.54 -21.89 33.97
CA SER A 408 39.38 -21.81 32.77
C SER A 408 39.13 -22.98 31.80
N GLU A 409 38.99 -24.21 32.31
CA GLU A 409 38.62 -25.38 31.49
C GLU A 409 37.24 -25.21 30.84
N VAL A 410 36.24 -24.74 31.61
CA VAL A 410 34.89 -24.47 31.09
C VAL A 410 34.92 -23.36 30.04
N LEU A 411 35.71 -22.30 30.26
CA LEU A 411 35.90 -21.23 29.28
C LEU A 411 36.55 -21.75 27.98
N GLY A 412 37.57 -22.59 28.08
CA GLY A 412 38.20 -23.25 26.93
C GLY A 412 37.19 -24.07 26.12
N HIS A 413 36.37 -24.89 26.79
CA HIS A 413 35.30 -25.65 26.14
C HIS A 413 34.23 -24.75 25.48
N ALA A 414 33.82 -23.68 26.14
CA ALA A 414 32.85 -22.73 25.60
C ALA A 414 33.38 -22.02 24.33
N LYS A 415 34.67 -21.65 24.31
CA LYS A 415 35.32 -21.07 23.12
C LYS A 415 35.35 -22.04 21.93
N VAL A 416 35.70 -23.30 22.17
CA VAL A 416 35.65 -24.34 21.11
C VAL A 416 34.23 -24.54 20.59
N GLN A 417 33.24 -24.59 21.48
CA GLN A 417 31.83 -24.68 21.08
C GLN A 417 31.38 -23.46 20.26
N HIS A 418 31.90 -22.26 20.56
CA HIS A 418 31.59 -21.04 19.83
C HIS A 418 32.14 -21.09 18.39
N GLU A 419 33.39 -21.51 18.20
CA GLU A 419 33.98 -21.69 16.86
C GLU A 419 33.25 -22.77 16.06
N GLU A 420 32.91 -23.91 16.68
CA GLU A 420 32.13 -24.96 16.02
C GLU A 420 30.75 -24.45 15.57
N LEU A 421 30.12 -23.63 16.40
CA LEU A 421 28.80 -23.07 16.11
C LEU A 421 28.84 -21.97 15.03
N LEU A 422 29.93 -21.19 14.96
CA LEU A 422 30.18 -20.25 13.86
C LEU A 422 30.33 -20.98 12.52
N LEU A 423 31.14 -22.03 12.45
CA LEU A 423 31.31 -22.84 11.25
C LEU A 423 29.97 -23.46 10.81
N LYS A 424 29.18 -23.95 11.76
CA LYS A 424 27.82 -24.46 11.53
C LYS A 424 26.86 -23.38 11.01
N ILE A 425 26.98 -22.13 11.44
CA ILE A 425 26.19 -21.00 10.94
C ILE A 425 26.58 -20.69 9.49
N GLU A 426 27.88 -20.69 9.19
CA GLU A 426 28.40 -20.44 7.84
C GLU A 426 27.93 -21.50 6.83
N ILE A 427 28.00 -22.78 7.19
CA ILE A 427 27.48 -23.88 6.38
C ILE A 427 25.98 -23.70 6.10
N CYS A 428 25.17 -23.42 7.13
CA CYS A 428 23.73 -23.19 6.93
C CYS A 428 23.44 -21.94 6.08
N ALA A 429 24.28 -20.91 6.15
CA ALA A 429 24.14 -19.72 5.32
C ALA A 429 24.48 -19.99 3.85
N GLU A 430 25.41 -20.90 3.55
CA GLU A 430 25.68 -21.37 2.19
C GLU A 430 24.55 -22.27 1.66
N GLU A 431 24.05 -23.19 2.48
CA GLU A 431 22.88 -24.02 2.14
C GLU A 431 21.64 -23.15 1.83
N LEU A 432 21.39 -22.12 2.65
CA LEU A 432 20.29 -21.18 2.41
C LEU A 432 20.45 -20.44 1.07
N ARG A 433 21.67 -20.01 0.72
CA ARG A 433 21.96 -19.40 -0.59
C ARG A 433 21.69 -20.37 -1.75
N GLU A 434 22.02 -21.65 -1.59
CA GLU A 434 21.70 -22.67 -2.59
C GLU A 434 20.17 -22.88 -2.72
N TYR A 435 19.44 -22.89 -1.60
CA TYR A 435 17.98 -22.97 -1.62
C TYR A 435 17.32 -21.76 -2.26
N ASP A 436 17.80 -20.55 -1.98
CA ASP A 436 17.33 -19.31 -2.63
C ASP A 436 17.52 -19.41 -4.15
N LEU A 437 18.70 -19.84 -4.63
CA LEU A 437 18.97 -20.02 -6.06
C LEU A 437 18.05 -21.06 -6.72
N ARG A 438 17.80 -22.19 -6.04
CA ARG A 438 16.87 -23.24 -6.53
C ARG A 438 15.44 -22.72 -6.58
N TRP A 439 15.02 -21.96 -5.58
CA TRP A 439 13.69 -21.35 -5.54
C TRP A 439 13.52 -20.33 -6.66
N ASP A 440 14.48 -19.44 -6.88
CA ASP A 440 14.47 -18.46 -7.98
C ASP A 440 14.39 -19.16 -9.33
N THR A 441 15.16 -20.23 -9.53
CA THR A 441 15.13 -21.02 -10.77
C THR A 441 13.76 -21.66 -11.00
N ALA A 442 13.15 -22.26 -9.97
CA ALA A 442 11.83 -22.85 -10.05
C ALA A 442 10.73 -21.80 -10.31
N LYS A 443 10.82 -20.65 -9.63
CA LYS A 443 9.94 -19.50 -9.80
C LYS A 443 10.00 -18.97 -11.24
N GLN A 444 11.19 -18.74 -11.80
CA GLN A 444 11.35 -18.28 -13.18
C GLN A 444 10.75 -19.27 -14.19
N LYS A 445 10.98 -20.57 -14.01
CA LYS A 445 10.38 -21.63 -14.85
C LYS A 445 8.85 -21.58 -14.80
N PHE A 446 8.29 -21.40 -13.61
CA PHE A 446 6.85 -21.29 -13.41
C PHE A 446 6.24 -20.03 -14.05
N LEU A 447 6.89 -18.87 -13.90
CA LEU A 447 6.46 -17.61 -14.53
C LEU A 447 6.48 -17.70 -16.05
N ASN A 448 7.53 -18.30 -16.63
CA ASN A 448 7.61 -18.50 -18.08
C ASN A 448 6.49 -19.41 -18.61
N LEU A 449 6.15 -20.48 -17.87
CA LEU A 449 5.02 -21.36 -18.21
C LEU A 449 3.67 -20.65 -18.09
N ALA A 450 3.49 -19.78 -17.09
CA ALA A 450 2.27 -18.98 -16.95
C ALA A 450 2.09 -18.00 -18.11
N ARG A 451 3.16 -17.31 -18.55
CA ARG A 451 3.14 -16.44 -19.73
C ARG A 451 2.80 -17.21 -21.01
N LEU A 452 3.39 -18.40 -21.19
CA LEU A 452 3.10 -19.26 -22.33
C LEU A 452 1.63 -19.71 -22.35
N GLU A 453 1.07 -20.05 -21.19
CA GLU A 453 -0.35 -20.41 -21.08
C GLU A 453 -1.26 -19.23 -21.46
N GLN A 454 -0.94 -18.02 -21.02
CA GLN A 454 -1.70 -16.81 -21.36
C GLN A 454 -1.66 -16.53 -22.87
N GLN A 455 -0.49 -16.66 -23.50
CA GLN A 455 -0.36 -16.55 -24.95
C GLN A 455 -1.20 -17.60 -25.68
N LEU A 456 -1.17 -18.87 -25.22
CA LEU A 456 -1.98 -19.93 -25.80
C LEU A 456 -3.49 -19.67 -25.64
N GLN A 457 -3.93 -19.09 -24.52
CA GLN A 457 -5.33 -18.71 -24.34
C GLN A 457 -5.76 -17.63 -25.34
N TYR A 458 -4.90 -16.64 -25.60
CA TYR A 458 -5.13 -15.62 -26.62
C TYR A 458 -5.19 -16.23 -28.03
N ASP A 459 -4.23 -17.09 -28.38
CA ASP A 459 -4.18 -17.75 -29.69
C ASP A 459 -5.42 -18.65 -29.92
N ILE A 460 -5.87 -19.37 -28.88
CA ILE A 460 -7.12 -20.16 -28.91
C ILE A 460 -8.34 -19.26 -29.11
N TRP A 461 -8.39 -18.11 -28.45
CA TRP A 461 -9.49 -17.15 -28.60
C TRP A 461 -9.54 -16.58 -30.02
N GLU A 462 -8.39 -16.18 -30.58
CA GLU A 462 -8.30 -15.69 -31.96
C GLU A 462 -8.71 -16.79 -32.97
N ALA A 463 -8.25 -18.02 -32.77
CA ALA A 463 -8.66 -19.17 -33.59
C ALA A 463 -10.17 -19.43 -33.51
N LYS A 464 -10.78 -19.34 -32.32
CA LYS A 464 -12.24 -19.46 -32.16
C LYS A 464 -13.00 -18.37 -32.89
N ILE A 465 -12.51 -17.13 -32.88
CA ILE A 465 -13.12 -16.03 -33.64
C ILE A 465 -13.07 -16.33 -35.13
N LYS A 466 -11.91 -16.75 -35.65
CA LYS A 466 -11.74 -17.12 -37.07
C LYS A 466 -12.73 -18.23 -37.47
N VAL A 467 -12.78 -19.33 -36.71
CA VAL A 467 -13.73 -20.43 -36.94
C VAL A 467 -15.20 -19.95 -36.88
N SER A 468 -15.54 -19.05 -35.95
CA SER A 468 -16.90 -18.49 -35.86
C SER A 468 -17.24 -17.58 -37.05
N GLN A 469 -16.28 -16.77 -37.52
CA GLN A 469 -16.46 -15.90 -38.68
C GLN A 469 -16.65 -16.73 -39.95
N GLU A 470 -15.83 -17.77 -40.15
CA GLU A 470 -15.97 -18.75 -41.23
C GLU A 470 -17.35 -19.42 -41.21
N ARG A 471 -17.80 -19.86 -40.03
CA ARG A 471 -19.13 -20.48 -39.85
C ARG A 471 -20.28 -19.50 -40.14
N THR A 472 -20.17 -18.26 -39.69
CA THR A 472 -21.19 -17.22 -39.93
C THR A 472 -21.26 -16.84 -41.40
N ALA A 473 -20.12 -16.83 -42.11
CA ALA A 473 -20.08 -16.59 -43.56
C ALA A 473 -20.72 -17.73 -44.37
N GLN A 474 -20.66 -18.97 -43.88
CA GLN A 474 -21.28 -20.13 -44.54
C GLN A 474 -22.78 -20.29 -44.27
N GLU A 475 -23.29 -19.79 -43.14
CA GLU A 475 -24.70 -20.00 -42.74
C GLU A 475 -25.72 -19.48 -43.77
N PRO A 476 -25.57 -18.28 -44.37
CA PRO A 476 -26.46 -17.80 -45.44
C PRO A 476 -26.41 -18.70 -46.68
N LEU A 477 -25.23 -19.21 -47.03
CA LEU A 477 -25.02 -20.07 -48.18
C LEU A 477 -25.72 -21.42 -47.98
N GLN A 478 -25.60 -22.01 -46.80
CA GLN A 478 -26.30 -23.25 -46.44
C GLN A 478 -27.82 -23.07 -46.42
N LYS A 479 -28.32 -21.96 -45.87
CA LYS A 479 -29.76 -21.61 -45.90
C LYS A 479 -30.27 -21.47 -47.34
N HIS A 480 -29.50 -20.82 -48.21
CA HIS A 480 -29.88 -20.60 -49.61
C HIS A 480 -29.90 -21.92 -50.40
N VAL A 481 -28.88 -22.77 -50.25
CA VAL A 481 -28.81 -24.10 -50.87
C VAL A 481 -29.98 -24.98 -50.41
N LYS A 482 -30.29 -24.96 -49.11
CA LYS A 482 -31.42 -25.71 -48.55
C LYS A 482 -32.76 -25.22 -49.12
N ALA A 483 -32.98 -23.91 -49.13
CA ALA A 483 -34.20 -23.30 -49.67
C ALA A 483 -34.43 -23.66 -51.15
N LEU A 484 -33.37 -23.64 -51.96
CA LEU A 484 -33.43 -24.06 -53.36
C LEU A 484 -33.74 -25.56 -53.50
N GLY A 485 -33.14 -26.42 -52.68
CA GLY A 485 -33.44 -27.85 -52.67
C GLY A 485 -34.89 -28.15 -52.27
N ASP A 486 -35.45 -27.41 -51.32
CA ASP A 486 -36.85 -27.54 -50.89
C ASP A 486 -37.82 -27.04 -51.97
N ALA A 487 -37.49 -25.93 -52.65
CA ALA A 487 -38.25 -25.41 -53.79
C ALA A 487 -38.28 -26.41 -54.96
N LEU A 488 -37.13 -27.02 -55.28
CA LEU A 488 -37.03 -28.02 -56.35
C LEU A 488 -37.90 -29.26 -56.03
N ARG A 489 -37.82 -29.78 -54.80
CA ARG A 489 -38.64 -30.92 -54.36
C ARG A 489 -40.14 -30.60 -54.41
N THR A 490 -40.53 -29.38 -54.03
CA THR A 490 -41.93 -28.95 -54.08
C THR A 490 -42.44 -28.92 -55.53
N LEU A 491 -41.63 -28.42 -56.47
CA LEU A 491 -41.99 -28.42 -57.89
C LEU A 491 -42.02 -29.82 -58.50
N GLU A 492 -41.10 -30.70 -58.11
CA GLU A 492 -41.13 -32.11 -58.52
C GLU A 492 -42.39 -32.84 -58.03
N GLN A 493 -42.86 -32.53 -56.81
CA GLN A 493 -44.10 -33.08 -56.25
C GLN A 493 -45.35 -32.51 -56.93
N GLN A 494 -45.31 -31.23 -57.34
CA GLN A 494 -46.39 -30.57 -58.07
C GLN A 494 -46.45 -30.95 -59.56
N ARG A 495 -45.41 -31.64 -60.08
CA ARG A 495 -45.40 -32.15 -61.46
C ARG A 495 -46.58 -33.11 -61.63
N PRO A 496 -47.61 -32.76 -62.43
CA PRO A 496 -48.79 -33.59 -62.53
C PRO A 496 -48.38 -34.92 -63.18
N LYS A 497 -48.70 -36.03 -62.53
CA LYS A 497 -48.59 -37.37 -63.13
C LYS A 497 -49.49 -37.35 -64.36
N MET A 498 -48.90 -37.43 -65.55
CA MET A 498 -49.65 -37.31 -66.81
C MET A 498 -50.88 -38.23 -66.78
N PRO A 499 -52.10 -37.69 -66.90
CA PRO A 499 -53.26 -38.52 -67.18
C PRO A 499 -53.07 -39.11 -68.59
N GLY A 500 -53.42 -40.39 -68.72
CA GLY A 500 -53.39 -41.10 -69.99
C GLY A 500 -54.19 -40.39 -71.10
N PRO A 501 -53.94 -40.77 -72.37
CA PRO A 501 -54.24 -39.95 -73.53
C PRO A 501 -55.73 -39.93 -73.83
N ALA A 502 -56.48 -38.93 -73.34
CA ALA A 502 -57.82 -38.62 -73.83
C ALA A 502 -58.43 -37.31 -73.25
N ILE A 503 -57.82 -36.13 -73.41
CA ILE A 503 -58.56 -34.86 -73.22
C ILE A 503 -58.09 -33.79 -74.25
N PRO A 504 -59.00 -33.02 -74.89
CA PRO A 504 -58.66 -32.06 -75.92
C PRO A 504 -57.87 -30.84 -75.42
N THR A 505 -56.87 -30.52 -76.21
CA THR A 505 -55.82 -29.51 -76.14
C THR A 505 -56.34 -28.10 -76.41
N CYS A 506 -56.06 -27.17 -75.48
CA CYS A 506 -55.74 -25.75 -75.78
C CYS A 506 -55.44 -24.91 -74.53
N LEU A 507 -55.97 -25.29 -73.34
CA LEU A 507 -55.69 -24.58 -72.07
C LEU A 507 -54.66 -25.28 -71.17
N ALA A 508 -54.53 -26.61 -71.27
CA ALA A 508 -53.56 -27.38 -70.49
C ALA A 508 -52.10 -27.19 -70.97
N GLU A 509 -51.89 -27.00 -72.28
CA GLU A 509 -50.54 -26.80 -72.85
C GLU A 509 -49.90 -25.50 -72.35
N ARG A 510 -50.65 -24.38 -72.26
CA ARG A 510 -50.09 -23.11 -71.75
C ARG A 510 -49.69 -23.17 -70.28
N SER A 511 -50.41 -23.95 -69.46
CA SER A 511 -50.05 -24.12 -68.04
C SER A 511 -48.85 -25.06 -67.86
N TYR A 512 -48.74 -26.09 -68.71
CA TYR A 512 -47.60 -27.01 -68.69
C TYR A 512 -46.33 -26.34 -69.21
N ASP A 513 -46.42 -25.54 -70.28
CA ASP A 513 -45.28 -24.80 -70.82
C ASP A 513 -44.79 -23.75 -69.83
N ALA A 514 -45.70 -23.03 -69.14
CA ALA A 514 -45.32 -22.08 -68.09
C ALA A 514 -44.61 -22.78 -66.91
N GLN A 515 -45.10 -23.94 -66.46
CA GLN A 515 -44.46 -24.70 -65.39
C GLN A 515 -43.11 -25.31 -65.83
N ALA A 516 -43.02 -25.81 -67.07
CA ALA A 516 -41.77 -26.34 -67.63
C ALA A 516 -40.72 -25.23 -67.81
N GLN A 517 -41.14 -24.03 -68.22
CA GLN A 517 -40.28 -22.86 -68.37
C GLN A 517 -39.83 -22.32 -67.01
N GLN A 518 -40.70 -22.33 -66.00
CA GLN A 518 -40.35 -21.97 -64.63
C GLN A 518 -39.39 -22.99 -64.00
N LEU A 519 -39.57 -24.30 -64.27
CA LEU A 519 -38.65 -25.35 -63.86
C LEU A 519 -37.29 -25.20 -64.55
N ALA A 520 -37.28 -24.88 -65.85
CA ALA A 520 -36.06 -24.64 -66.61
C ALA A 520 -35.30 -23.40 -66.11
N GLN A 521 -36.00 -22.31 -65.78
CA GLN A 521 -35.41 -21.10 -65.18
C GLN A 521 -34.84 -21.39 -63.79
N LEU A 522 -35.50 -22.19 -62.95
CA LEU A 522 -34.97 -22.60 -61.65
C LEU A 522 -33.78 -23.54 -61.76
N GLN A 523 -33.83 -24.49 -62.70
CA GLN A 523 -32.68 -25.35 -62.99
C GLN A 523 -31.49 -24.55 -63.52
N GLN A 524 -31.74 -23.56 -64.38
CA GLN A 524 -30.74 -22.63 -64.86
C GLN A 524 -30.18 -21.78 -63.71
N GLY A 525 -31.02 -21.20 -62.85
CA GLY A 525 -30.57 -20.45 -61.67
C GLY A 525 -29.76 -21.31 -60.69
N ILE A 526 -30.12 -22.59 -60.52
CA ILE A 526 -29.32 -23.54 -59.73
C ILE A 526 -27.99 -23.83 -60.41
N GLN A 527 -27.94 -23.95 -61.73
CA GLN A 527 -26.70 -24.15 -62.49
C GLN A 527 -25.83 -22.88 -62.49
N GLU A 528 -26.41 -21.69 -62.54
CA GLU A 528 -25.73 -20.40 -62.43
C GLU A 528 -25.17 -20.20 -61.02
N ILE A 529 -25.92 -20.50 -59.95
CA ILE A 529 -25.40 -20.48 -58.58
C ILE A 529 -24.32 -21.55 -58.38
N ARG A 530 -24.47 -22.73 -58.99
CA ARG A 530 -23.40 -23.75 -58.97
C ARG A 530 -22.18 -23.29 -59.75
N ALA A 531 -22.35 -22.60 -60.88
CA ALA A 531 -21.27 -22.07 -61.69
C ALA A 531 -20.60 -20.88 -61.02
N GLU A 532 -21.33 -19.98 -60.36
CA GLU A 532 -20.82 -18.89 -59.53
C GLU A 532 -20.08 -19.44 -58.32
N LYS A 533 -20.60 -20.50 -57.67
CA LYS A 533 -19.87 -21.23 -56.64
C LYS A 533 -18.58 -21.84 -57.19
N LEU A 534 -18.63 -22.51 -58.35
CA LEU A 534 -17.44 -23.10 -59.01
C LEU A 534 -16.45 -22.04 -59.50
N CYS A 535 -16.94 -20.85 -59.87
CA CYS A 535 -16.13 -19.72 -60.33
C CYS A 535 -15.52 -18.98 -59.15
N ALA A 536 -16.25 -18.79 -58.05
CA ALA A 536 -15.71 -18.32 -56.78
C ALA A 536 -14.65 -19.29 -56.23
N GLU A 537 -14.88 -20.61 -56.33
CA GLU A 537 -13.91 -21.66 -56.01
C GLU A 537 -12.66 -21.58 -56.91
N LYS A 538 -12.80 -21.29 -58.21
CA LYS A 538 -11.67 -21.16 -59.15
C LYS A 538 -10.92 -19.83 -59.07
N VAL A 539 -11.62 -18.72 -58.88
CA VAL A 539 -11.05 -17.35 -58.83
C VAL A 539 -10.38 -17.08 -57.49
N ALA A 540 -10.86 -17.71 -56.41
CA ALA A 540 -10.22 -17.62 -55.09
C ALA A 540 -9.16 -18.71 -54.82
N GLY A 541 -8.92 -19.64 -55.76
CA GLY A 541 -8.05 -20.81 -55.51
C GLY A 541 -8.56 -21.74 -54.41
N ILE A 542 -9.85 -21.65 -54.08
CA ILE A 542 -10.52 -22.42 -53.04
C ILE A 542 -10.95 -23.76 -53.68
N LYS A 543 -9.99 -24.66 -53.82
CA LYS A 543 -10.26 -26.10 -53.86
C LYS A 543 -10.44 -26.59 -52.41
N ILE A 544 -11.26 -25.89 -51.62
CA ILE A 544 -11.25 -26.05 -50.17
C ILE A 544 -12.62 -25.75 -49.56
N CYS A 545 -13.43 -26.76 -49.32
CA CYS A 545 -14.56 -26.66 -48.37
C CYS A 545 -14.63 -27.86 -47.41
N THR A 546 -13.74 -28.84 -47.54
CA THR A 546 -13.57 -29.90 -46.53
C THR A 546 -12.16 -29.88 -45.91
N GLU A 547 -11.12 -29.49 -46.66
CA GLU A 547 -9.74 -29.52 -46.16
C GLU A 547 -9.34 -28.27 -45.31
N GLN A 548 -9.90 -27.07 -45.53
CA GLN A 548 -9.57 -25.84 -44.75
C GLN A 548 -10.30 -25.80 -43.42
N GLU A 549 -11.56 -26.25 -43.38
CA GLU A 549 -12.24 -26.44 -42.10
C GLU A 549 -11.46 -27.44 -41.26
N ASP A 550 -10.94 -28.50 -41.87
CA ASP A 550 -10.02 -29.43 -41.21
C ASP A 550 -8.75 -28.72 -40.73
N GLU A 551 -8.14 -27.82 -41.50
CA GLU A 551 -6.94 -27.08 -41.06
C GLU A 551 -7.21 -26.14 -39.88
N SER A 552 -8.23 -25.28 -39.92
CA SER A 552 -8.57 -24.34 -38.82
C SER A 552 -8.96 -25.10 -37.55
N TRP A 553 -9.72 -26.18 -37.65
CA TRP A 553 -10.04 -27.05 -36.52
C TRP A 553 -8.83 -27.84 -36.02
N GLN A 554 -7.94 -28.31 -36.90
CA GLN A 554 -6.70 -28.96 -36.50
C GLN A 554 -5.72 -27.99 -35.83
N VAL A 555 -5.68 -26.71 -36.22
CA VAL A 555 -4.93 -25.66 -35.52
C VAL A 555 -5.51 -25.45 -34.12
N LEU A 556 -6.83 -25.27 -34.00
CA LEU A 556 -7.48 -25.11 -32.69
C LEU A 556 -7.22 -26.32 -31.77
N LYS A 557 -7.31 -27.53 -32.31
CA LYS A 557 -7.05 -28.77 -31.56
C LYS A 557 -5.58 -28.90 -31.13
N ARG A 558 -4.63 -28.50 -31.99
CA ARG A 558 -3.19 -28.45 -31.64
C ARG A 558 -2.93 -27.45 -30.51
N LEU A 559 -3.52 -26.25 -30.58
CA LEU A 559 -3.40 -25.23 -29.55
C LEU A 559 -4.00 -25.69 -28.21
N GLN A 560 -5.16 -26.35 -28.23
CA GLN A 560 -5.77 -26.93 -27.02
C GLN A 560 -4.90 -28.03 -26.39
N ASN A 561 -4.31 -28.91 -27.20
CA ASN A 561 -3.38 -29.93 -26.70
C ASN A 561 -2.11 -29.29 -26.11
N GLN A 562 -1.59 -28.24 -26.74
CA GLN A 562 -0.44 -27.49 -26.24
C GLN A 562 -0.78 -26.78 -24.91
N GLN A 563 -1.97 -26.20 -24.78
CA GLN A 563 -2.46 -25.62 -23.52
C GLN A 563 -2.49 -26.67 -22.40
N ALA A 564 -3.03 -27.86 -22.67
CA ALA A 564 -3.07 -28.94 -21.69
C ALA A 564 -1.66 -29.39 -21.24
N LEU A 565 -0.71 -29.48 -22.18
CA LEU A 565 0.69 -29.79 -21.87
C LEU A 565 1.36 -28.70 -21.02
N THR A 566 1.16 -27.43 -21.39
CA THR A 566 1.69 -26.28 -20.64
C THR A 566 1.09 -26.21 -19.23
N GLN A 567 -0.20 -26.49 -19.06
CA GLN A 567 -0.85 -26.59 -17.74
C GLN A 567 -0.25 -27.70 -16.88
N ALA A 568 -0.01 -28.89 -17.46
CA ALA A 568 0.64 -29.98 -16.74
C ALA A 568 2.08 -29.61 -16.32
N GLN A 569 2.86 -29.00 -17.20
CA GLN A 569 4.22 -28.52 -16.90
C GLN A 569 4.21 -27.43 -15.81
N ARG A 570 3.24 -26.51 -15.85
CA ARG A 570 3.06 -25.46 -14.84
C ARG A 570 2.73 -26.06 -13.48
N SER A 571 1.88 -27.09 -13.43
CA SER A 571 1.58 -27.82 -12.19
C SER A 571 2.84 -28.43 -11.58
N ILE A 572 3.66 -29.11 -12.39
CA ILE A 572 4.93 -29.71 -11.94
C ILE A 572 5.89 -28.63 -11.43
N ALA A 573 6.04 -27.52 -12.16
CA ALA A 573 6.89 -26.39 -11.73
C ALA A 573 6.37 -25.75 -10.42
N GLY A 574 5.06 -25.70 -10.22
CA GLY A 574 4.44 -25.24 -8.97
C GLY A 574 4.78 -26.14 -7.79
N GLU A 575 4.75 -27.47 -7.97
CA GLU A 575 5.17 -28.42 -6.93
C GLU A 575 6.68 -28.32 -6.62
N GLU A 576 7.53 -28.17 -7.64
CA GLU A 576 8.97 -27.92 -7.47
C GLU A 576 9.22 -26.64 -6.66
N MET A 577 8.52 -25.55 -6.98
CA MET A 577 8.60 -24.27 -6.27
C MET A 577 8.15 -24.39 -4.80
N GLN A 578 7.04 -25.09 -4.53
CA GLN A 578 6.57 -25.33 -3.16
C GLN A 578 7.57 -26.16 -2.34
N LYS A 579 8.18 -27.19 -2.93
CA LYS A 579 9.23 -27.99 -2.27
C LYS A 579 10.48 -27.15 -1.98
N ALA A 580 10.88 -26.29 -2.92
CA ALA A 580 12.00 -25.37 -2.72
C ALA A 580 11.72 -24.36 -1.60
N GLU A 581 10.52 -23.77 -1.56
CA GLU A 581 10.12 -22.83 -0.50
C GLU A 581 10.10 -23.50 0.88
N ALA A 582 9.54 -24.72 0.98
CA ALA A 582 9.53 -25.47 2.23
C ALA A 582 10.96 -25.76 2.74
N ALA A 583 11.88 -26.12 1.84
CA ALA A 583 13.29 -26.33 2.19
C ALA A 583 13.98 -25.03 2.63
N ARG A 584 13.74 -23.93 1.91
CA ARG A 584 14.24 -22.58 2.22
C ARG A 584 13.80 -22.12 3.61
N VAL A 585 12.50 -22.23 3.92
CA VAL A 585 11.94 -21.88 5.24
C VAL A 585 12.52 -22.76 6.35
N SER A 586 12.70 -24.07 6.10
CA SER A 586 13.34 -24.98 7.06
C SER A 586 14.78 -24.56 7.36
N ALA A 587 15.58 -24.27 6.33
CA ALA A 587 16.97 -23.83 6.48
C ALA A 587 17.07 -22.47 7.20
N GLN A 588 16.16 -21.54 6.89
CA GLN A 588 16.10 -20.23 7.56
C GLN A 588 15.79 -20.37 9.07
N ASN A 589 14.86 -21.25 9.43
CA ASN A 589 14.53 -21.52 10.83
C ASN A 589 15.72 -22.16 11.58
N GLU A 590 16.43 -23.09 10.93
CA GLU A 590 17.63 -23.69 11.51
C GLU A 590 18.75 -22.66 11.73
N LEU A 591 19.00 -21.79 10.74
CA LEU A 591 19.96 -20.71 10.84
C LEU A 591 19.62 -19.76 12.00
N LEU A 592 18.34 -19.40 12.16
CA LEU A 592 17.87 -18.55 13.25
C LEU A 592 18.09 -19.20 14.61
N GLN A 593 17.75 -20.49 14.77
CA GLN A 593 18.00 -21.22 16.02
C GLN A 593 19.48 -21.31 16.35
N ARG A 594 20.36 -21.52 15.35
CA ARG A 594 21.81 -21.52 15.56
C ARG A 594 22.32 -20.14 15.97
N ARG A 595 21.89 -19.06 15.34
CA ARG A 595 22.26 -17.69 15.74
C ARG A 595 21.82 -17.36 17.17
N LEU A 596 20.64 -17.79 17.58
CA LEU A 596 20.18 -17.60 18.96
C LEU A 596 21.09 -18.33 19.98
N ARG A 597 21.50 -19.57 19.66
CA ARG A 597 22.46 -20.30 20.50
C ARG A 597 23.83 -19.60 20.58
N LEU A 598 24.28 -18.98 19.49
CA LEU A 598 25.53 -18.21 19.46
C LEU A 598 25.47 -17.01 20.42
N VAL A 599 24.36 -16.26 20.39
CA VAL A 599 24.15 -15.10 21.27
C VAL A 599 24.21 -15.52 22.75
N ASN A 600 23.52 -16.60 23.10
CA ASN A 600 23.53 -17.12 24.48
C ASN A 600 24.94 -17.59 24.89
N LEU A 601 25.62 -18.34 24.03
CA LEU A 601 26.98 -18.83 24.32
C LEU A 601 27.98 -17.67 24.45
N LYS A 602 27.84 -16.60 23.66
CA LYS A 602 28.67 -15.41 23.78
C LYS A 602 28.48 -14.71 25.12
N ALA A 603 27.23 -14.63 25.61
CA ALA A 603 26.95 -14.09 26.94
C ALA A 603 27.60 -14.94 28.05
N ASP A 604 27.53 -16.26 27.95
CA ASP A 604 28.17 -17.19 28.89
C ASP A 604 29.71 -17.05 28.87
N ILE A 605 30.31 -16.94 27.68
CA ILE A 605 31.76 -16.69 27.53
C ILE A 605 32.14 -15.38 28.20
N SER A 606 31.42 -14.28 27.94
CA SER A 606 31.71 -12.99 28.56
C SER A 606 31.59 -13.02 30.09
N ALA A 607 30.60 -13.75 30.63
CA ALA A 607 30.47 -13.94 32.07
C ALA A 607 31.65 -14.73 32.65
N LEU A 608 32.09 -15.81 31.99
CA LEU A 608 33.24 -16.61 32.41
C LEU A 608 34.56 -15.85 32.30
N GLU A 609 34.75 -15.06 31.24
CA GLU A 609 35.92 -14.19 31.07
C GLU A 609 36.01 -13.16 32.20
N ALA A 610 34.88 -12.55 32.59
CA ALA A 610 34.84 -11.64 33.72
C ALA A 610 35.19 -12.33 35.06
N MET A 611 34.91 -13.63 35.20
CA MET A 611 35.24 -14.41 36.40
C MET A 611 36.70 -14.89 36.44
N VAL A 612 37.29 -15.17 35.27
CA VAL A 612 38.67 -15.67 35.13
C VAL A 612 39.68 -14.52 35.00
N ALA A 613 39.23 -13.33 34.61
CA ALA A 613 40.07 -12.13 34.53
C ALA A 613 40.82 -11.93 35.86
N PRO A 614 42.16 -11.84 35.83
CA PRO A 614 42.93 -11.61 37.04
C PRO A 614 42.43 -10.31 37.68
N GLN A 615 41.98 -10.37 38.93
CA GLN A 615 41.74 -9.17 39.71
C GLN A 615 43.11 -8.51 39.93
N GLU A 616 43.51 -7.66 38.99
CA GLU A 616 44.58 -6.71 39.22
C GLU A 616 44.24 -5.95 40.49
N LYS A 617 45.19 -5.94 41.42
CA LYS A 617 45.09 -5.38 42.76
C LYS A 617 44.48 -3.99 42.69
N GLN A 618 43.17 -3.87 42.89
CA GLN A 618 42.59 -2.59 43.24
C GLN A 618 43.23 -2.20 44.58
N PRO A 619 43.81 -0.99 44.69
CA PRO A 619 44.45 -0.56 45.91
C PRO A 619 43.41 -0.56 47.03
N PHE A 620 43.66 -1.37 48.05
CA PHE A 620 42.84 -1.43 49.26
C PHE A 620 42.84 -0.03 49.91
N ALA A 621 41.75 0.70 49.72
CA ALA A 621 41.42 1.83 50.58
C ALA A 621 40.92 1.28 51.92
N HIS A 622 41.61 1.67 52.99
CA HIS A 622 41.25 1.41 54.38
C HIS A 622 39.90 2.06 54.73
N GLU A 623 38.99 1.32 55.37
CA GLU A 623 38.34 1.61 56.68
C GLU A 623 36.92 1.00 56.91
N THR A 624 36.87 0.15 57.95
CA THR A 624 35.84 -0.12 58.99
C THR A 624 34.38 -0.55 58.72
N GLU A 625 34.09 -1.78 59.20
CA GLU A 625 32.93 -2.28 60.00
C GLU A 625 31.49 -2.14 59.42
N LEU A 626 30.58 -3.13 59.37
CA LEU A 626 30.20 -4.25 60.25
C LEU A 626 29.27 -5.26 59.50
N PHE A 627 28.99 -6.40 60.13
CA PHE A 627 28.40 -7.68 59.64
C PHE A 627 26.94 -7.72 59.04
N PHE A 628 26.72 -8.72 58.17
CA PHE A 628 25.49 -9.32 57.54
C PHE A 628 24.40 -9.86 58.52
N PRO A 629 23.20 -10.42 58.11
CA PRO A 629 22.61 -10.63 56.76
C PRO A 629 21.08 -10.36 56.59
N CYS A 630 20.58 -10.50 55.34
CA CYS A 630 19.30 -11.11 54.88
C CYS A 630 18.40 -10.26 53.95
N VAL A 631 18.25 -10.79 52.72
CA VAL A 631 17.03 -11.03 51.94
C VAL A 631 15.90 -9.98 51.96
N ALA A 632 15.55 -9.52 50.74
CA ALA A 632 14.34 -8.81 50.29
C ALA A 632 14.44 -7.29 50.16
N GLN A 633 14.46 -6.80 48.92
CA GLN A 633 13.56 -5.79 48.32
C GLN A 633 14.22 -5.13 47.10
N VAL A 634 13.81 -5.59 45.93
CA VAL A 634 13.91 -4.84 44.67
C VAL A 634 12.65 -3.98 44.60
N ALA A 635 12.74 -2.69 44.93
CA ALA A 635 11.78 -1.67 44.52
C ALA A 635 12.30 -0.25 44.84
N LEU A 636 12.17 0.63 43.84
CA LEU A 636 12.13 2.10 43.89
C LEU A 636 13.46 2.89 43.89
N PHE A 637 13.86 3.29 42.68
CA PHE A 637 14.56 4.56 42.39
C PHE A 637 13.91 5.20 41.16
N PRO A 638 13.60 6.51 41.16
CA PRO A 638 13.45 7.26 39.91
C PRO A 638 14.56 8.31 39.75
N LEU A 639 15.29 8.14 38.64
CA LEU A 639 15.69 9.11 37.62
C LEU A 639 15.55 10.62 37.95
N CYS A 640 16.70 11.32 37.99
CA CYS A 640 16.81 12.73 37.61
C CYS A 640 17.65 12.81 36.32
N GLY A 641 17.04 13.27 35.23
CA GLY A 641 17.70 13.51 33.93
C GLY A 641 18.02 14.99 33.67
N PRO A 642 18.85 15.30 32.66
CA PRO A 642 19.37 16.63 32.39
C PRO A 642 18.40 17.43 31.52
N SER A 643 17.60 18.31 32.12
CA SER A 643 16.68 19.21 31.37
C SER A 643 16.70 20.66 31.85
N SER A 644 17.56 21.02 32.80
CA SER A 644 17.53 22.34 33.46
C SER A 644 18.26 23.47 32.71
N CYS A 645 19.03 23.18 31.65
CA CYS A 645 19.82 24.20 30.95
C CYS A 645 19.03 25.01 29.89
N TYR A 646 17.95 24.47 29.32
CA TYR A 646 17.24 25.13 28.21
C TYR A 646 16.19 26.17 28.66
N LEU A 647 15.56 25.95 29.83
CA LEU A 647 14.58 26.90 30.39
C LEU A 647 15.21 28.23 30.83
N GLY A 648 16.49 28.23 31.21
CA GLY A 648 17.22 29.44 31.62
C GLY A 648 17.49 30.41 30.47
N MET A 649 17.69 29.92 29.25
CA MET A 649 17.94 30.78 28.08
C MET A 649 16.65 31.40 27.53
N ALA A 650 15.56 30.63 27.47
CA ALA A 650 14.26 31.14 27.01
C ALA A 650 13.72 32.27 27.91
N ALA A 651 13.91 32.16 29.23
CA ALA A 651 13.49 33.19 30.18
C ALA A 651 14.31 34.49 30.03
N ARG A 652 15.59 34.41 29.68
CA ARG A 652 16.44 35.60 29.45
C ARG A 652 16.11 36.31 28.13
N LEU A 653 15.75 35.55 27.09
CA LEU A 653 15.30 36.09 25.80
C LEU A 653 13.95 36.81 25.92
N LEU A 654 12.98 36.22 26.61
CA LEU A 654 11.67 36.83 26.84
C LEU A 654 11.77 38.12 27.69
N ARG A 655 12.69 38.17 28.65
CA ARG A 655 12.91 39.36 29.48
C ARG A 655 13.53 40.51 28.69
N SER A 656 14.44 40.22 27.78
CA SER A 656 15.04 41.21 26.88
C SER A 656 14.04 41.75 25.86
N LEU A 657 13.15 40.88 25.35
CA LEU A 657 12.09 41.28 24.41
C LEU A 657 11.03 42.19 25.10
N ALA A 658 10.66 41.87 26.34
CA ALA A 658 9.72 42.67 27.13
C ALA A 658 10.27 44.08 27.45
N LEU A 659 11.57 44.20 27.72
CA LEU A 659 12.22 45.50 27.95
C LEU A 659 12.32 46.36 26.68
N LEU A 660 12.43 45.73 25.52
CA LEU A 660 12.47 46.42 24.22
C LEU A 660 11.08 46.94 23.82
N LEU A 661 10.01 46.19 24.15
CA LEU A 661 8.63 46.60 23.91
C LEU A 661 8.11 47.67 24.88
N LEU A 662 8.66 47.73 26.10
CA LEU A 662 8.36 48.78 27.08
C LEU A 662 9.05 50.13 26.77
N GLY A 663 10.06 50.13 25.89
CA GLY A 663 10.79 51.35 25.47
C GLY A 663 10.10 52.18 24.38
N CYS A 664 9.11 51.61 23.68
CA CYS A 664 8.37 52.29 22.61
C CYS A 664 6.99 52.75 23.10
N GLY A 665 6.97 53.55 24.17
CA GLY A 665 5.76 54.12 24.75
C GLY A 665 5.68 55.63 24.50
N THR A 666 4.79 56.03 23.60
CA THR A 666 3.92 57.24 23.56
C THR A 666 3.45 57.31 22.10
N TRP A 667 2.16 57.30 21.79
CA TRP A 667 1.28 58.47 21.79
C TRP A 667 -0.17 58.01 22.00
N THR A 668 -0.93 58.77 22.79
CA THR A 668 -2.35 58.63 23.11
C THR A 668 -3.24 59.48 22.18
N PHE A 669 -4.57 59.37 22.35
CA PHE A 669 -5.74 60.00 21.67
C PHE A 669 -6.47 59.00 20.73
N LEU A 670 -7.78 58.69 20.82
CA LEU A 670 -8.94 59.14 21.60
C LEU A 670 -10.02 58.03 21.67
N ALA A 671 -10.94 58.18 22.62
CA ALA A 671 -12.03 57.28 23.01
C ALA A 671 -13.17 57.10 21.97
N PRO A 672 -14.08 56.11 22.16
CA PRO A 672 -15.12 55.75 21.19
C PRO A 672 -16.45 56.47 21.43
N VAL A 673 -17.18 56.75 20.35
CA VAL A 673 -18.61 57.10 20.39
C VAL A 673 -19.36 56.08 19.55
N ALA A 674 -20.32 55.42 20.21
CA ALA A 674 -21.29 54.52 19.61
C ALA A 674 -22.45 55.31 19.00
N ALA A 675 -22.89 54.93 17.79
CA ALA A 675 -24.31 54.86 17.40
C ALA A 675 -24.44 54.20 16.01
N PRO A 676 -25.54 53.47 15.74
CA PRO A 676 -25.77 52.69 14.53
C PRO A 676 -26.44 53.53 13.43
N ILE A 677 -26.18 53.23 12.16
CA ILE A 677 -26.94 53.77 11.02
C ILE A 677 -27.38 52.61 10.12
N ASP A 678 -28.70 52.48 9.99
CA ASP A 678 -29.43 51.70 9.00
C ASP A 678 -29.13 52.16 7.58
N ILE A 679 -28.90 51.20 6.66
CA ILE A 679 -28.87 51.45 5.22
C ILE A 679 -29.89 50.53 4.53
N PRO A 680 -30.91 51.06 3.83
CA PRO A 680 -31.76 50.29 2.94
C PRO A 680 -31.20 50.26 1.50
N PRO A 681 -31.57 49.26 0.68
CA PRO A 681 -30.94 49.00 -0.62
C PRO A 681 -31.69 49.71 -1.75
N ALA A 682 -30.98 50.45 -2.60
CA ALA A 682 -31.50 50.82 -3.92
C ALA A 682 -30.39 51.28 -4.88
N GLN A 683 -30.45 50.73 -6.09
CA GLN A 683 -30.07 51.33 -7.38
C GLN A 683 -28.58 51.43 -7.71
N TRP A 684 -28.10 50.38 -8.40
CA TRP A 684 -27.00 50.48 -9.34
C TRP A 684 -27.58 50.66 -10.75
N ASN A 685 -27.27 51.78 -11.39
CA ASN A 685 -27.34 51.95 -12.84
C ASN A 685 -26.03 52.60 -13.32
N ALA A 686 -25.37 51.86 -14.22
CA ALA A 686 -24.42 52.20 -15.26
C ALA A 686 -23.85 53.63 -15.36
N VAL A 687 -22.51 53.74 -15.44
CA VAL A 687 -21.80 54.52 -16.46
C VAL A 687 -20.46 53.83 -16.81
N ASP A 688 -20.21 53.72 -18.12
CA ASP A 688 -19.05 53.20 -18.84
C ASP A 688 -17.68 53.79 -18.47
N ALA A 689 -16.63 52.99 -18.67
CA ALA A 689 -15.27 53.48 -18.92
C ALA A 689 -14.57 52.60 -19.98
N HIS A 690 -14.59 53.08 -21.23
CA HIS A 690 -13.67 52.73 -22.31
C HIS A 690 -12.50 53.75 -22.34
N LEU A 691 -11.37 53.36 -22.95
CA LEU A 691 -10.09 54.05 -23.21
C LEU A 691 -9.05 53.92 -22.06
N LEU A 692 -7.79 53.52 -22.25
CA LEU A 692 -6.96 53.30 -23.45
C LEU A 692 -5.72 52.45 -23.07
N LEU A 693 -5.27 51.61 -24.00
CA LEU A 693 -3.96 50.94 -24.03
C LEU A 693 -2.87 51.90 -24.54
N ALA A 694 -1.67 51.84 -23.94
CA ALA A 694 -0.36 52.07 -24.58
C ALA A 694 0.72 51.58 -23.58
N GLU A 695 1.39 50.44 -23.81
CA GLU A 695 2.69 50.31 -24.51
C GLU A 695 3.79 51.22 -23.93
N ILE A 696 4.73 50.62 -23.18
CA ILE A 696 6.05 51.20 -22.90
C ILE A 696 7.09 50.23 -23.45
N ASP A 697 7.75 50.74 -24.49
CA ASP A 697 8.88 50.18 -25.22
C ASP A 697 10.18 50.34 -24.41
N MET A 698 11.06 49.35 -24.50
CA MET A 698 12.34 49.29 -23.80
C MET A 698 13.49 49.48 -24.80
N GLU A 699 13.89 50.72 -25.11
CA GLU A 699 15.19 50.97 -25.74
C GLU A 699 15.87 52.26 -25.25
N ASN A 700 17.08 52.04 -24.71
CA ASN A 700 18.25 52.91 -24.59
C ASN A 700 18.38 53.96 -23.45
N PRO A 701 19.46 53.84 -22.62
CA PRO A 701 19.79 54.76 -21.56
C PRO A 701 20.77 55.84 -22.03
N THR A 702 20.50 57.11 -21.74
CA THR A 702 21.56 58.14 -21.73
C THR A 702 21.46 59.04 -20.49
N ARG A 703 22.68 59.33 -20.02
CA ARG A 703 23.21 60.00 -18.82
C ARG A 703 22.44 61.11 -18.09
N PRO A 704 22.82 61.34 -16.81
CA PRO A 704 22.17 62.27 -15.89
C PRO A 704 22.80 63.66 -15.92
N GLU A 705 22.00 64.68 -15.65
CA GLU A 705 22.48 65.96 -15.13
C GLU A 705 21.61 66.40 -13.93
N ASP A 706 22.34 66.88 -12.93
CA ASP A 706 21.99 67.83 -11.88
C ASP A 706 21.34 67.37 -10.56
N ASP A 707 22.24 67.41 -9.57
CA ASP A 707 22.12 67.41 -8.12
C ASP A 707 20.95 68.23 -7.55
N GLU A 708 20.12 67.57 -6.73
CA GLU A 708 19.49 68.19 -5.57
C GLU A 708 19.96 67.48 -4.29
N PRO A 709 20.29 68.23 -3.22
CA PRO A 709 20.79 67.63 -1.99
C PRO A 709 19.66 66.84 -1.32
N THR A 710 19.87 65.53 -1.22
CA THR A 710 19.00 64.64 -0.45
C THR A 710 18.88 65.19 0.98
N SER A 711 17.66 65.60 1.32
CA SER A 711 17.28 65.99 2.68
C SER A 711 17.82 64.95 3.68
N PRO A 712 18.37 65.37 4.84
CA PRO A 712 18.86 64.44 5.87
C PRO A 712 17.83 63.38 6.27
N ALA A 713 16.53 63.67 6.10
CA ALA A 713 15.45 62.71 6.32
C ALA A 713 15.50 61.54 5.34
N ASN A 714 15.82 61.76 4.06
CA ASN A 714 15.89 60.70 3.05
C ASN A 714 17.13 59.81 3.26
N ALA A 715 18.25 60.41 3.66
CA ALA A 715 19.44 59.64 4.04
C ALA A 715 19.18 58.76 5.28
N LEU A 716 18.46 59.29 6.27
CA LEU A 716 18.09 58.53 7.46
C LEU A 716 17.10 57.40 7.13
N VAL A 717 16.13 57.65 6.26
CA VAL A 717 15.17 56.61 5.81
C VAL A 717 15.89 55.52 5.01
N LEU A 718 16.81 55.86 4.12
CA LEU A 718 17.60 54.89 3.35
C LEU A 718 18.56 54.10 4.24
N LEU A 719 19.20 54.74 5.24
CA LEU A 719 20.02 54.04 6.23
C LEU A 719 19.19 53.12 7.12
N THR A 720 17.99 53.54 7.52
CA THR A 720 17.10 52.72 8.35
C THR A 720 16.55 51.54 7.55
N LEU A 721 16.13 51.75 6.30
CA LEU A 721 15.71 50.66 5.40
C LEU A 721 16.88 49.72 5.07
N GLY A 722 18.07 50.26 4.80
CA GLY A 722 19.27 49.47 4.58
C GLY A 722 19.65 48.63 5.81
N PHE A 723 19.54 49.20 7.01
CA PHE A 723 19.77 48.50 8.27
C PHE A 723 18.71 47.43 8.53
N VAL A 724 17.43 47.72 8.34
CA VAL A 724 16.34 46.74 8.48
C VAL A 724 16.51 45.60 7.49
N PHE A 725 16.86 45.93 6.24
CA PHE A 725 17.11 44.94 5.22
C PHE A 725 18.33 44.08 5.55
N ALA A 726 19.44 44.68 6.00
CA ALA A 726 20.67 43.97 6.33
C ALA A 726 20.59 43.12 7.61
N VAL A 727 19.84 43.56 8.63
CA VAL A 727 19.79 42.91 9.94
C VAL A 727 18.63 41.92 10.06
N PHE A 728 17.51 42.15 9.38
CA PHE A 728 16.33 41.29 9.51
C PHE A 728 16.05 40.50 8.24
N ILE A 729 16.07 41.15 7.07
CA ILE A 729 15.67 40.49 5.83
C ILE A 729 16.81 39.62 5.26
N LEU A 730 18.04 40.12 5.23
CA LEU A 730 19.20 39.38 4.73
C LEU A 730 19.42 38.08 5.53
N PRO A 731 19.40 38.09 6.88
CA PRO A 731 19.57 36.86 7.66
C PRO A 731 18.38 35.92 7.54
N LEU A 732 17.15 36.40 7.35
CA LEU A 732 16.00 35.54 7.06
C LEU A 732 16.06 34.92 5.66
N LEU A 733 16.55 35.66 4.65
CA LEU A 733 16.80 35.12 3.32
C LEU A 733 17.96 34.13 3.34
N PHE A 734 19.07 34.43 4.02
CA PHE A 734 20.20 33.50 4.18
C PHE A 734 19.84 32.29 5.03
N ALA A 735 19.05 32.43 6.09
CA ALA A 735 18.55 31.31 6.89
C ALA A 735 17.52 30.47 6.12
N GLY A 736 16.67 31.08 5.30
CA GLY A 736 15.74 30.36 4.41
C GLY A 736 16.44 29.61 3.28
N VAL A 737 17.51 30.19 2.73
CA VAL A 737 18.35 29.55 1.70
C VAL A 737 19.28 28.48 2.30
N GLN A 738 19.82 28.68 3.50
CA GLN A 738 20.62 27.66 4.21
C GLN A 738 19.75 26.54 4.79
N SER A 739 18.54 26.81 5.25
CA SER A 739 17.62 25.79 5.78
C SER A 739 17.19 24.77 4.72
N LYS A 740 17.03 25.19 3.45
CA LYS A 740 16.75 24.24 2.35
C LYS A 740 17.97 23.42 1.91
N ASN A 741 19.18 23.94 2.11
CA ASN A 741 20.42 23.27 1.69
C ASN A 741 21.07 22.42 2.81
N GLN A 742 20.77 22.67 4.09
CA GLN A 742 21.29 21.86 5.20
C GLN A 742 20.65 20.46 5.26
N ASP A 743 19.42 20.28 4.80
CA ASP A 743 18.79 18.96 4.65
C ASP A 743 19.50 18.06 3.61
N ILE A 744 20.29 18.66 2.71
CA ILE A 744 20.98 17.97 1.61
C ILE A 744 22.42 17.62 2.01
N ALA A 745 23.03 18.41 2.91
CA ALA A 745 24.39 18.20 3.38
C ALA A 745 24.46 17.08 4.44
N GLY A 746 24.45 15.83 3.99
CA GLY A 746 24.66 14.64 4.85
C GLY A 746 23.62 13.53 4.70
N ALA A 747 22.56 13.75 3.93
CA ALA A 747 21.63 12.67 3.56
C ALA A 747 22.25 11.83 2.44
N ASP A 748 22.16 10.50 2.55
CA ASP A 748 22.54 9.62 1.44
C ASP A 748 21.63 9.84 0.22
N ALA A 749 22.14 9.57 -0.98
CA ALA A 749 21.41 9.76 -2.23
C ALA A 749 20.06 9.02 -2.21
N GLY A 750 20.00 7.84 -1.59
CA GLY A 750 18.77 7.05 -1.46
C GLY A 750 17.66 7.75 -0.66
N THR A 751 18.00 8.49 0.40
CA THR A 751 17.03 9.25 1.20
C THR A 751 16.53 10.48 0.44
N LEU A 752 17.43 11.19 -0.26
CA LEU A 752 17.08 12.32 -1.12
C LEU A 752 16.18 11.89 -2.27
N ILE A 753 16.48 10.77 -2.93
CA ILE A 753 15.67 10.16 -3.98
C ILE A 753 14.28 9.80 -3.45
N LYS A 754 14.18 9.13 -2.29
CA LYS A 754 12.87 8.80 -1.69
C LYS A 754 12.05 10.05 -1.32
N LYS A 755 12.71 11.11 -0.86
CA LYS A 755 12.07 12.41 -0.61
C LYS A 755 11.57 13.03 -1.91
N LEU A 756 12.38 13.05 -2.95
CA LEU A 756 12.02 13.50 -4.31
C LEU A 756 10.82 12.73 -4.88
N VAL A 757 10.82 11.41 -4.77
CA VAL A 757 9.70 10.55 -5.19
C VAL A 757 8.43 10.92 -4.44
N GLY A 758 8.53 11.12 -3.13
CA GLY A 758 7.40 11.51 -2.29
C GLY A 758 6.85 12.90 -2.58
N GLU A 759 7.73 13.90 -2.66
CA GLU A 759 7.40 15.31 -2.86
C GLU A 759 6.86 15.58 -4.27
N HIS A 760 7.35 14.85 -5.26
CA HIS A 760 6.94 14.99 -6.66
C HIS A 760 5.97 13.89 -7.12
N TRP A 761 5.34 13.20 -6.17
CA TRP A 761 4.19 12.33 -6.38
C TRP A 761 4.45 11.15 -7.31
N LEU A 762 5.71 10.75 -7.46
CA LEU A 762 6.11 9.55 -8.15
C LEU A 762 5.74 8.32 -7.30
N GLU A 763 5.42 7.19 -7.93
CA GLU A 763 4.99 5.99 -7.21
C GLU A 763 6.17 5.26 -6.60
N LYS A 764 7.26 5.20 -7.38
CA LYS A 764 8.48 4.53 -6.97
C LYS A 764 9.72 5.33 -7.35
N VAL A 765 10.86 4.90 -6.81
CA VAL A 765 12.17 5.48 -7.15
C VAL A 765 12.43 5.38 -8.65
N GLU A 766 12.01 4.27 -9.24
CA GLU A 766 12.17 3.94 -10.64
C GLU A 766 11.49 4.96 -11.56
N ASP A 767 10.40 5.59 -11.13
CA ASP A 767 9.68 6.57 -11.94
C ASP A 767 10.50 7.82 -12.23
N LEU A 768 11.53 8.10 -11.41
CA LEU A 768 12.48 9.17 -11.68
C LEU A 768 13.19 8.98 -13.03
N ARG A 769 13.29 7.74 -13.56
CA ARG A 769 13.84 7.45 -14.89
C ARG A 769 13.02 8.07 -16.03
N TYR A 770 11.74 8.31 -15.79
CA TYR A 770 10.83 8.91 -16.75
C TYR A 770 10.69 10.42 -16.60
N VAL A 771 11.28 11.00 -15.54
CA VAL A 771 11.32 12.44 -15.34
C VAL A 771 12.48 12.98 -16.18
N PRO A 772 12.26 13.90 -17.13
CA PRO A 772 13.36 14.50 -17.89
C PRO A 772 14.26 15.34 -16.99
N GLN A 773 15.56 15.41 -17.31
CA GLN A 773 16.55 16.20 -16.56
C GLN A 773 16.10 17.65 -16.28
N HIS A 774 15.61 18.37 -17.30
CA HIS A 774 15.11 19.74 -17.15
C HIS A 774 13.93 19.86 -16.16
N ARG A 775 13.18 18.77 -15.94
CA ARG A 775 12.08 18.75 -14.97
C ARG A 775 12.59 18.55 -13.55
N LEU A 776 13.63 17.75 -13.34
CA LEU A 776 14.34 17.67 -12.05
C LEU A 776 15.00 19.02 -11.71
N GLU A 777 15.57 19.72 -12.69
CA GLU A 777 16.08 21.08 -12.51
C GLU A 777 14.96 22.05 -12.08
N SER A 778 13.79 21.96 -12.72
CA SER A 778 12.62 22.79 -12.36
C SER A 778 12.08 22.52 -10.95
N TRP A 779 12.41 21.36 -10.38
CA TRP A 779 12.10 21.00 -8.99
C TRP A 779 13.14 21.53 -8.00
N GLY A 780 14.17 22.21 -8.48
CA GLY A 780 15.26 22.74 -7.66
C GLY A 780 16.30 21.67 -7.27
N VAL A 781 16.33 20.52 -7.97
CA VAL A 781 17.35 19.51 -7.76
C VAL A 781 18.68 20.01 -8.35
N PRO A 782 19.78 20.07 -7.57
CA PRO A 782 21.08 20.48 -8.10
C PRO A 782 21.54 19.54 -9.21
N LEU A 783 22.16 20.08 -10.27
CA LEU A 783 22.64 19.29 -11.43
C LEU A 783 23.47 18.07 -11.02
N LYS A 784 24.36 18.23 -10.04
CA LYS A 784 25.19 17.14 -9.53
C LYS A 784 24.36 16.01 -8.89
N LEU A 785 23.29 16.35 -8.18
CA LEU A 785 22.38 15.35 -7.60
C LEU A 785 21.51 14.71 -8.69
N ILE A 786 21.18 15.43 -9.77
CA ILE A 786 20.46 14.84 -10.92
C ILE A 786 21.30 13.73 -11.55
N ASP A 787 22.59 13.98 -11.75
CA ASP A 787 23.51 12.96 -12.26
C ASP A 787 23.59 11.75 -11.31
N GLU A 788 23.74 11.99 -9.99
CA GLU A 788 23.73 10.92 -8.97
C GLU A 788 22.40 10.14 -8.92
N ILE A 789 21.26 10.78 -9.19
CA ILE A 789 19.95 10.11 -9.30
C ILE A 789 19.94 9.17 -10.50
N TYR A 790 20.41 9.60 -11.66
CA TYR A 790 20.43 8.74 -12.85
C TYR A 790 21.47 7.62 -12.73
N ASP A 791 22.62 7.88 -12.13
CA ASP A 791 23.62 6.86 -11.82
C ASP A 791 23.05 5.83 -10.84
N PHE A 792 22.38 6.26 -9.77
CA PHE A 792 21.69 5.38 -8.84
C PHE A 792 20.64 4.52 -9.54
N LEU A 793 19.84 5.10 -10.45
CA LEU A 793 18.83 4.36 -11.21
C LEU A 793 19.46 3.37 -12.20
N ALA A 794 20.59 3.73 -12.82
CA ALA A 794 21.32 2.86 -13.74
C ALA A 794 21.97 1.68 -13.01
N GLU A 795 22.60 1.93 -11.85
CA GLU A 795 23.20 0.89 -11.00
C GLU A 795 22.14 -0.09 -10.46
N ASN A 796 20.96 0.43 -10.10
CA ASN A 796 19.88 -0.39 -9.59
C ASN A 796 18.98 -0.99 -10.69
N ALA A 797 19.20 -0.65 -11.97
CA ALA A 797 18.36 -1.10 -13.07
C ALA A 797 18.24 -2.64 -13.16
N ALA A 798 19.29 -3.37 -12.75
CA ALA A 798 19.27 -4.83 -12.68
C ALA A 798 18.37 -5.38 -11.56
N TRP A 799 18.39 -4.76 -10.38
CA TRP A 799 17.49 -5.09 -9.26
C TRP A 799 16.04 -4.69 -9.54
N ILE A 800 15.86 -3.54 -10.19
CA ILE A 800 14.56 -3.01 -10.61
C ILE A 800 13.92 -3.90 -11.67
N ALA A 801 14.69 -4.40 -12.63
CA ALA A 801 14.20 -5.36 -13.63
C ALA A 801 13.75 -6.70 -13.02
N LEU A 802 14.34 -7.09 -11.88
CA LEU A 802 13.91 -8.25 -11.10
C LEU A 802 12.60 -7.99 -10.35
N ASP A 803 12.41 -6.80 -9.79
CA ASP A 803 11.18 -6.40 -9.05
C ASP A 803 9.99 -6.16 -10.00
N GLU A 804 10.22 -5.54 -11.17
CA GLU A 804 9.20 -5.38 -12.23
C GLU A 804 8.78 -6.73 -12.85
N ALA A 805 9.69 -7.70 -12.91
CA ALA A 805 9.36 -9.07 -13.33
C ALA A 805 8.48 -9.80 -12.30
N ASP A 806 8.59 -9.45 -11.01
CA ASP A 806 7.82 -10.03 -9.91
C ASP A 806 6.41 -9.40 -9.80
N GLU A 807 6.29 -8.08 -9.92
CA GLU A 807 4.99 -7.39 -9.92
C GLU A 807 4.20 -7.60 -11.23
N GLY A 808 4.89 -7.71 -12.36
CA GLY A 808 4.28 -8.09 -13.64
C GLY A 808 3.68 -9.50 -13.59
N ALA A 809 4.28 -10.40 -12.83
CA ALA A 809 3.72 -11.72 -12.54
C ALA A 809 2.53 -11.64 -11.56
N HIS A 810 2.60 -10.83 -10.50
CA HIS A 810 1.51 -10.75 -9.54
C HIS A 810 0.24 -10.03 -10.05
N SER A 811 0.37 -9.10 -11.01
CA SER A 811 -0.77 -8.40 -11.63
C SER A 811 -1.45 -9.20 -12.75
N THR A 812 -0.79 -10.18 -13.36
CA THR A 812 -1.36 -11.08 -14.39
C THR A 812 -1.90 -12.40 -13.82
N TRP A 813 -1.67 -12.65 -12.53
CA TRP A 813 -2.22 -13.80 -11.80
C TRP A 813 -3.67 -13.61 -11.29
N ALA A 814 -4.19 -12.38 -11.32
CA ALA A 814 -5.58 -12.03 -11.04
C ALA A 814 -6.34 -11.78 -12.35
#